data_AF-A0A7C3H8E0-F1
#
_entry.id   AF-A0A7C3H8E0-F1
#
_cell.length_a   1.000
_cell.length_b   1.000
_cell.length_c   1.000
_cell.angle_alpha   90.00
_cell.angle_beta   90.00
_cell.angle_gamma   90.00
#
_symmetry.space_group_name_H-M   'P 1'
#
loop_
_entity.id
_entity.type
_entity.pdbx_description
1 polymer ?
#
loop_
_entity_poly.entity_id
_entity_poly.type
_entity_poly.pdbx_seq_one_letter_code
_entity_poly.pdbx_strand_id
1 'polypeptide(L)'
;MLRANAVKGFLSALFLVLLSGLGGCSGGGGEPAPLPATVSGRVVSDAGDPIADVVVLVDAAAGEALTDEGGRFALEVAAGRHRLTASKGDASLGEICFTAADGVSQDLGDIDPTTPANCLSAAPGPGDADGDGLLDADEKAGWMVNVVLGDGSVERHAVTSDPAEFDTDGDGLSDAEERAARTDPRRGDTDGDLLSDYAELQVYKSHPNRMDSDGDSCDPDPLFDLGGCDSDPNLWDGYELALSKTSPTLADTDGDGLSDYQEINVGGTHPLIADLPELSLTLNGEPSIILNITDNEEHTSKTVTSSLVRDTAEQKRSARVSADLTIENTTKIKAEAGAGKSLFSVGAKTSNETTVSLSLGLHAEASWSKESVQETQEEYARQVGNETKVSFDDGMLWQAIKLSNRSNLAFKLKDLKVIAYRMETGSSFSTVGTLVPGYKSKDGGDRDIWVKDPLCADPVDSTTCGRVLGPRDELTLVVGADSLPAQIMRALVKNPTALRFEVASYSLFQLDDWGVEETVNYAKVGERVAQRCGLLAVDHGNGEVENLMIATNVHRHADGSGRGVTLREALGDIAVLDYATVRTDGDEPGSEKLLRIKNTWAYDKCDSSSPDYDPAEDCENRHRMGLWLVGGSDRQFDDNAPPVDFNELVLNNGQQINLVYLQDSDGEGIFDREEYLLGTDKTLPDSDYDGLDDYTEAKEGWQVAVSGKRPYHVYPDPRFSDVDGDALSDSGERGLGTDPYKADTDGDGAEGGDDFYDTDPLNPPCLDGDQLGLVSWWDGTVGADDVVIDLMGNNDGELVNGAETLPLNDGMVFALNRDNNINNQSIRVANSTSLDAHNNVYTFAARINWKATANTTDYGTILAKGLYPDPGETYALYIFEDGHLHHVLKRNYLYQCGEGILDPFCKDYYKDRREYFNTAADVVQHNEWVQVVGTFDRGTARIYVDGVERASKSLGHTRKLITNDNYLWIGGREGSTVPFKGMMDDIQFFNRALNAEQVRQLNQIGVCQP
;
A
#
# COMPACT_ATOMS: atom_id res chain seq x y z
N MET A 1 4.61 67.82 -34.40
CA MET A 1 4.30 68.60 -35.61
C MET A 1 3.93 67.62 -36.71
N LEU A 2 2.71 67.80 -37.26
CA LEU A 2 2.23 67.39 -38.60
C LEU A 2 2.10 65.87 -38.85
N ARG A 3 0.87 65.32 -38.76
CA ARG A 3 -0.17 65.14 -39.83
C ARG A 3 0.07 63.83 -40.61
N ALA A 4 -0.90 62.96 -40.89
CA ALA A 4 -2.37 62.95 -40.85
C ALA A 4 -2.84 61.47 -40.86
N ASN A 5 -3.76 61.07 -39.96
CA ASN A 5 -5.21 60.81 -40.16
C ASN A 5 -5.60 59.77 -41.24
N ALA A 6 -6.64 58.93 -41.12
CA ALA A 6 -7.47 58.37 -40.04
C ALA A 6 -8.63 57.57 -40.71
N VAL A 7 -9.21 56.60 -39.98
CA VAL A 7 -10.61 56.07 -40.02
C VAL A 7 -11.07 55.12 -41.15
N LYS A 8 -11.34 53.85 -40.79
CA LYS A 8 -12.69 53.28 -40.59
C LYS A 8 -12.62 51.88 -39.95
N GLY A 9 -13.05 51.78 -38.69
CA GLY A 9 -13.36 50.54 -37.98
C GLY A 9 -14.87 50.27 -37.97
N PHE A 10 -15.23 49.05 -37.55
CA PHE A 10 -16.57 48.67 -37.11
C PHE A 10 -16.43 48.15 -35.67
N LEU A 11 -16.76 49.00 -34.72
CA LEU A 11 -16.90 48.73 -33.30
C LEU A 11 -18.20 49.42 -32.89
N SER A 12 -19.14 48.64 -32.35
CA SER A 12 -20.36 49.06 -31.66
C SER A 12 -20.51 48.06 -30.52
N ALA A 13 -20.71 48.42 -29.26
CA ALA A 13 -20.87 49.72 -28.63
C ALA A 13 -20.58 49.56 -27.13
N LEU A 14 -19.91 50.54 -26.52
CA LEU A 14 -19.99 50.76 -25.07
C LEU A 14 -19.88 52.27 -24.78
N PHE A 15 -20.80 52.77 -23.95
CA PHE A 15 -20.76 54.01 -23.15
C PHE A 15 -20.70 55.40 -23.84
N LEU A 16 -21.78 56.20 -23.70
CA LEU A 16 -21.89 57.40 -22.84
C LEU A 16 -23.14 58.23 -23.22
N VAL A 17 -24.02 58.55 -22.27
CA VAL A 17 -24.88 59.75 -22.35
C VAL A 17 -24.91 60.45 -20.99
N LEU A 18 -24.27 61.63 -20.93
CA LEU A 18 -24.48 62.67 -19.92
C LEU A 18 -25.22 63.85 -20.59
N LEU A 19 -26.30 64.28 -19.95
CA LEU A 19 -27.03 65.56 -20.02
C LEU A 19 -27.12 66.34 -21.35
N SER A 20 -28.33 66.46 -21.90
CA SER A 20 -29.17 67.69 -21.84
C SER A 20 -30.29 67.68 -22.90
N GLY A 21 -31.54 67.94 -22.47
CA GLY A 21 -32.66 68.11 -23.40
C GLY A 21 -34.06 67.96 -22.79
N LEU A 22 -34.38 68.80 -21.81
CA LEU A 22 -35.70 69.11 -21.20
C LEU A 22 -36.98 68.63 -21.94
N GLY A 23 -37.87 67.95 -21.21
CA GLY A 23 -39.29 67.89 -21.56
C GLY A 23 -40.15 66.87 -20.80
N GLY A 24 -40.55 67.17 -19.56
CA GLY A 24 -41.83 66.70 -19.00
C GLY A 24 -41.79 65.49 -18.06
N CYS A 25 -42.04 65.72 -16.77
CA CYS A 25 -42.30 64.71 -15.76
C CYS A 25 -43.65 64.00 -15.98
N SER A 26 -43.65 62.66 -15.96
CA SER A 26 -44.66 61.84 -15.25
C SER A 26 -44.09 60.45 -15.03
N GLY A 27 -44.05 60.00 -13.77
CA GLY A 27 -43.44 58.74 -13.35
C GLY A 27 -44.23 57.48 -13.73
N GLY A 28 -43.50 56.38 -13.73
CA GLY A 28 -43.96 55.00 -13.94
C GLY A 28 -42.74 54.13 -14.24
N GLY A 29 -42.09 53.61 -13.18
CA GLY A 29 -41.05 52.61 -13.31
C GLY A 29 -41.69 51.26 -13.64
N GLY A 30 -41.27 50.62 -14.73
CA GLY A 30 -41.52 49.22 -15.01
C GLY A 30 -40.20 48.47 -14.91
N GLU A 31 -40.21 47.37 -14.16
CA GLU A 31 -39.13 46.37 -14.09
C GLU A 31 -38.81 45.77 -15.47
N PRO A 32 -37.58 45.26 -15.68
CA PRO A 32 -37.24 44.49 -16.88
C PRO A 32 -38.10 43.22 -16.97
N ALA A 33 -38.45 42.80 -18.19
CA ALA A 33 -39.23 41.58 -18.40
C ALA A 33 -38.39 40.32 -18.04
N PRO A 34 -38.98 39.31 -17.37
CA PRO A 34 -38.28 38.09 -16.96
C PRO A 34 -37.83 37.23 -18.16
N LEU A 35 -36.75 36.48 -17.99
CA LEU A 35 -36.21 35.55 -19.00
C LEU A 35 -36.88 34.17 -18.84
N PRO A 36 -37.15 33.43 -19.93
CA PRO A 36 -37.75 32.10 -19.82
C PRO A 36 -36.77 31.10 -19.20
N ALA A 37 -37.22 30.33 -18.22
CA ALA A 37 -36.53 29.20 -17.59
C ALA A 37 -36.73 27.93 -18.43
N THR A 38 -35.77 27.00 -18.42
CA THR A 38 -35.89 25.71 -19.14
C THR A 38 -36.09 24.58 -18.15
N VAL A 39 -37.08 23.72 -18.38
CA VAL A 39 -37.44 22.62 -17.49
C VAL A 39 -37.39 21.31 -18.27
N SER A 40 -36.66 20.32 -17.77
CA SER A 40 -36.54 18.99 -18.38
C SER A 40 -36.90 17.88 -17.40
N GLY A 41 -37.08 16.66 -17.91
CA GLY A 41 -37.32 15.48 -17.08
C GLY A 41 -37.59 14.23 -17.93
N ARG A 42 -37.92 13.12 -17.28
CA ARG A 42 -38.18 11.83 -17.93
C ARG A 42 -39.42 11.16 -17.37
N VAL A 43 -40.34 10.69 -18.21
CA VAL A 43 -41.53 9.95 -17.80
C VAL A 43 -41.23 8.45 -17.85
N VAL A 44 -41.43 7.77 -16.73
CA VAL A 44 -41.19 6.33 -16.55
C VAL A 44 -42.45 5.62 -16.09
N SER A 45 -42.51 4.30 -16.20
CA SER A 45 -43.58 3.46 -15.64
C SER A 45 -43.28 3.07 -14.19
N ASP A 46 -44.25 2.44 -13.51
CA ASP A 46 -44.10 1.90 -12.14
C ASP A 46 -42.92 0.90 -11.99
N ALA A 47 -42.39 0.38 -13.10
CA ALA A 47 -41.22 -0.50 -13.13
C ALA A 47 -39.89 0.24 -13.44
N GLY A 48 -39.92 1.56 -13.60
CA GLY A 48 -38.79 2.41 -14.00
C GLY A 48 -38.51 2.44 -15.52
N ASP A 49 -39.32 1.74 -16.33
CA ASP A 49 -39.14 1.73 -17.79
C ASP A 49 -39.62 3.04 -18.43
N PRO A 50 -38.87 3.66 -19.36
CA PRO A 50 -39.26 4.92 -20.01
C PRO A 50 -40.52 4.79 -20.86
N ILE A 51 -41.33 5.85 -20.87
CA ILE A 51 -42.56 5.92 -21.66
C ILE A 51 -42.45 7.01 -22.73
N ALA A 52 -42.32 6.58 -23.98
CA ALA A 52 -42.32 7.45 -25.15
C ALA A 52 -43.73 7.94 -25.53
N ASP A 53 -43.82 9.01 -26.33
CA ASP A 53 -45.07 9.60 -26.85
C ASP A 53 -46.06 10.02 -25.75
N VAL A 54 -45.54 10.49 -24.62
CA VAL A 54 -46.33 11.09 -23.54
C VAL A 54 -46.41 12.58 -23.78
N VAL A 55 -47.63 13.12 -23.73
CA VAL A 55 -47.89 14.56 -23.78
C VAL A 55 -47.63 15.14 -22.40
N VAL A 56 -46.66 16.05 -22.33
CA VAL A 56 -46.29 16.80 -21.12
C VAL A 56 -46.74 18.24 -21.29
N LEU A 57 -47.63 18.68 -20.41
CA LEU A 57 -48.21 20.03 -20.43
C LEU A 57 -47.82 20.77 -19.16
N VAL A 58 -47.29 21.99 -19.30
CA VAL A 58 -47.03 22.89 -18.16
C VAL A 58 -48.02 24.03 -18.19
N ASP A 59 -48.88 24.05 -17.17
CA ASP A 59 -50.10 24.85 -17.05
C ASP A 59 -51.03 24.74 -18.27
N ALA A 60 -52.34 24.93 -18.09
CA ALA A 60 -53.31 24.66 -19.15
C ALA A 60 -53.16 25.53 -20.43
N ALA A 61 -52.18 26.44 -20.50
CA ALA A 61 -51.97 27.37 -21.61
C ALA A 61 -50.51 27.79 -21.91
N ALA A 62 -49.48 27.30 -21.20
CA ALA A 62 -48.13 27.89 -21.28
C ALA A 62 -47.10 27.09 -22.10
N GLY A 63 -47.18 25.75 -22.18
CA GLY A 63 -46.32 24.94 -23.05
C GLY A 63 -46.68 23.46 -23.13
N GLU A 64 -46.42 22.82 -24.28
CA GLU A 64 -46.63 21.39 -24.55
C GLU A 64 -45.39 20.75 -25.18
N ALA A 65 -44.96 19.60 -24.66
CA ALA A 65 -43.89 18.78 -25.23
C ALA A 65 -44.29 17.30 -25.30
N LEU A 66 -43.68 16.58 -26.23
CA LEU A 66 -43.83 15.13 -26.36
C LEU A 66 -42.54 14.45 -25.90
N THR A 67 -42.67 13.37 -25.12
CA THR A 67 -41.49 12.60 -24.70
C THR A 67 -40.86 11.83 -25.86
N ASP A 68 -39.52 11.77 -25.87
CA ASP A 68 -38.75 10.99 -26.84
C ASP A 68 -38.78 9.47 -26.56
N GLU A 69 -38.07 8.65 -27.36
CA GLU A 69 -37.98 7.19 -27.17
C GLU A 69 -37.38 6.79 -25.81
N GLY A 70 -36.61 7.69 -25.18
CA GLY A 70 -36.06 7.55 -23.84
C GLY A 70 -36.96 8.08 -22.73
N GLY A 71 -38.16 8.56 -23.05
CA GLY A 71 -39.13 9.14 -22.11
C GLY A 71 -38.84 10.59 -21.73
N ARG A 72 -37.87 11.28 -22.36
CA ARG A 72 -37.40 12.61 -21.94
C ARG A 72 -38.18 13.75 -22.57
N PHE A 73 -38.34 14.86 -21.85
CA PHE A 73 -38.92 16.11 -22.35
C PHE A 73 -38.11 17.33 -21.93
N ALA A 74 -38.28 18.45 -22.63
CA ALA A 74 -37.78 19.77 -22.25
C ALA A 74 -38.73 20.88 -22.73
N LEU A 75 -38.97 21.89 -21.90
CA LEU A 75 -39.95 22.96 -22.09
C LEU A 75 -39.41 24.29 -21.57
N GLU A 76 -39.78 25.40 -22.21
CA GLU A 76 -39.54 26.75 -21.67
C GLU A 76 -40.77 27.23 -20.89
N VAL A 77 -40.54 27.74 -19.68
CA VAL A 77 -41.58 28.23 -18.77
C VAL A 77 -41.16 29.60 -18.22
N ALA A 78 -42.12 30.38 -17.73
CA ALA A 78 -41.80 31.63 -17.04
C ALA A 78 -41.17 31.33 -15.66
N ALA A 79 -40.60 32.34 -15.00
CA ALA A 79 -40.27 32.20 -13.58
C ALA A 79 -41.57 32.12 -12.76
N GLY A 80 -41.61 31.24 -11.76
CA GLY A 80 -42.76 31.04 -10.87
C GLY A 80 -43.16 29.57 -10.69
N ARG A 81 -44.23 29.34 -9.92
CA ARG A 81 -44.75 28.00 -9.62
C ARG A 81 -45.62 27.49 -10.78
N HIS A 82 -45.30 26.30 -11.25
CA HIS A 82 -45.89 25.68 -12.43
C HIS A 82 -46.40 24.27 -12.14
N ARG A 83 -47.46 23.87 -12.85
CA ARG A 83 -48.03 22.53 -12.76
C ARG A 83 -47.82 21.75 -14.05
N LEU A 84 -47.11 20.64 -13.96
CA LEU A 84 -46.84 19.74 -15.07
C LEU A 84 -47.78 18.53 -15.03
N THR A 85 -48.44 18.26 -16.15
CA THR A 85 -49.30 17.09 -16.32
C THR A 85 -48.79 16.21 -17.46
N ALA A 86 -48.62 14.92 -17.19
CA ALA A 86 -48.23 13.91 -18.16
C ALA A 86 -49.47 13.07 -18.55
N SER A 87 -49.73 12.90 -19.84
CA SER A 87 -50.87 12.12 -20.34
C SER A 87 -50.57 11.38 -21.63
N LYS A 88 -51.19 10.22 -21.83
CA LYS A 88 -51.09 9.44 -23.07
C LYS A 88 -52.48 8.98 -23.52
N GLY A 89 -53.02 9.64 -24.53
CA GLY A 89 -54.42 9.50 -24.91
C GLY A 89 -55.35 10.06 -23.83
N ASP A 90 -56.39 9.31 -23.44
CA ASP A 90 -57.32 9.71 -22.37
C ASP A 90 -56.84 9.35 -20.96
N ALA A 91 -55.64 8.74 -20.84
CA ALA A 91 -55.07 8.33 -19.56
C ALA A 91 -54.07 9.38 -19.03
N SER A 92 -54.34 9.92 -17.84
CA SER A 92 -53.38 10.73 -17.08
C SER A 92 -52.34 9.81 -16.45
N LEU A 93 -51.06 10.12 -16.65
CA LEU A 93 -49.90 9.33 -16.26
C LEU A 93 -49.13 9.94 -15.08
N GLY A 94 -49.52 11.10 -14.56
CA GLY A 94 -48.86 11.74 -13.42
C GLY A 94 -48.94 13.26 -13.46
N GLU A 95 -48.77 13.89 -12.29
CA GLU A 95 -48.76 15.34 -12.13
C GLU A 95 -47.67 15.74 -11.12
N ILE A 96 -46.89 16.76 -11.45
CA ILE A 96 -45.84 17.32 -10.59
C ILE A 96 -45.98 18.84 -10.53
N CYS A 97 -45.74 19.41 -9.36
CA CYS A 97 -45.65 20.84 -9.16
C CYS A 97 -44.17 21.20 -8.93
N PHE A 98 -43.68 22.24 -9.57
CA PHE A 98 -42.30 22.71 -9.42
C PHE A 98 -42.26 24.24 -9.53
N THR A 99 -41.21 24.86 -8.99
CA THR A 99 -40.99 26.30 -9.09
C THR A 99 -39.78 26.56 -9.97
N ALA A 100 -39.97 27.29 -11.07
CA ALA A 100 -38.91 27.67 -11.99
C ALA A 100 -38.33 29.02 -11.56
N ALA A 101 -37.01 29.07 -11.36
CA ALA A 101 -36.28 30.33 -11.12
C ALA A 101 -35.93 31.03 -12.44
N ASP A 102 -35.90 32.36 -12.43
CA ASP A 102 -35.65 33.19 -13.63
C ASP A 102 -34.32 32.84 -14.31
N GLY A 103 -34.38 32.41 -15.58
CA GLY A 103 -33.22 32.05 -16.40
C GLY A 103 -32.45 30.77 -16.00
N VAL A 104 -32.97 29.94 -15.08
CA VAL A 104 -32.31 28.71 -14.62
C VAL A 104 -32.85 27.48 -15.36
N SER A 105 -31.96 26.55 -15.72
CA SER A 105 -32.36 25.24 -16.26
C SER A 105 -32.55 24.24 -15.11
N GLN A 106 -33.73 23.64 -15.01
CA GLN A 106 -34.11 22.74 -13.93
C GLN A 106 -34.49 21.36 -14.47
N ASP A 107 -33.88 20.29 -13.97
CA ASP A 107 -34.27 18.92 -14.28
C ASP A 107 -35.16 18.37 -13.15
N LEU A 108 -36.35 17.89 -13.52
CA LEU A 108 -37.36 17.35 -12.60
C LEU A 108 -37.18 15.85 -12.36
N GLY A 109 -36.23 15.19 -13.02
CA GLY A 109 -35.94 13.77 -12.84
C GLY A 109 -37.01 12.83 -13.42
N ASP A 110 -37.09 11.61 -12.87
CA ASP A 110 -38.02 10.56 -13.31
C ASP A 110 -39.43 10.77 -12.71
N ILE A 111 -40.44 10.85 -13.58
CA ILE A 111 -41.86 11.07 -13.24
C ILE A 111 -42.60 9.73 -13.35
N ASP A 112 -43.07 9.20 -12.21
CA ASP A 112 -43.77 7.90 -12.07
C ASP A 112 -45.31 8.08 -11.89
N PRO A 113 -46.16 7.22 -12.52
CA PRO A 113 -47.63 7.24 -12.41
C PRO A 113 -48.25 7.01 -11.03
N THR A 114 -47.46 6.54 -10.08
CA THR A 114 -47.93 6.20 -8.73
C THR A 114 -47.60 7.26 -7.70
N THR A 115 -46.77 8.24 -8.04
CA THR A 115 -46.51 9.40 -7.18
C THR A 115 -47.80 10.21 -7.08
N PRO A 116 -48.52 10.21 -5.94
CA PRO A 116 -49.64 11.11 -5.77
C PRO A 116 -49.05 12.52 -5.81
N ALA A 117 -49.58 13.37 -6.67
CA ALA A 117 -49.25 14.77 -6.66
C ALA A 117 -49.39 15.29 -5.22
N ASN A 118 -48.29 15.78 -4.63
CA ASN A 118 -48.39 16.70 -3.50
C ASN A 118 -48.72 18.12 -4.01
N CYS A 119 -49.53 18.21 -5.06
CA CYS A 119 -50.28 19.40 -5.44
C CYS A 119 -51.62 19.46 -4.66
N LEU A 120 -51.65 18.94 -3.42
CA LEU A 120 -52.69 19.28 -2.47
C LEU A 120 -52.27 20.67 -1.94
N SER A 121 -52.73 21.81 -2.46
CA SER A 121 -54.11 22.28 -2.38
C SER A 121 -54.98 21.36 -1.52
N ALA A 122 -55.01 21.63 -0.22
CA ALA A 122 -56.29 21.43 0.44
C ALA A 122 -57.28 22.26 -0.38
N ALA A 123 -58.24 21.62 -1.06
CA ALA A 123 -59.25 22.37 -1.80
C ALA A 123 -59.83 23.42 -0.83
N PRO A 124 -59.89 24.72 -1.19
CA PRO A 124 -60.15 25.80 -0.25
C PRO A 124 -61.28 25.41 0.70
N GLY A 125 -60.89 25.16 1.95
CA GLY A 125 -61.79 24.70 2.98
C GLY A 125 -62.72 25.85 3.37
N PRO A 126 -63.86 25.58 4.03
CA PRO A 126 -64.61 26.66 4.65
C PRO A 126 -63.73 27.35 5.73
N GLY A 127 -63.08 28.46 5.35
CA GLY A 127 -62.23 29.29 6.20
C GLY A 127 -60.72 29.16 5.99
N ASP A 128 -60.27 28.62 4.85
CA ASP A 128 -58.89 28.55 4.36
C ASP A 128 -58.96 28.75 2.83
N ALA A 129 -58.68 29.98 2.38
CA ALA A 129 -59.04 30.46 1.05
C ALA A 129 -58.01 30.18 -0.06
N ASP A 130 -56.73 29.99 0.28
CA ASP A 130 -55.65 29.58 -0.63
C ASP A 130 -55.25 28.11 -0.47
N GLY A 131 -55.69 27.43 0.59
CA GLY A 131 -55.53 25.99 0.76
C GLY A 131 -54.13 25.56 1.19
N ASP A 132 -53.39 26.44 1.85
CA ASP A 132 -52.05 26.21 2.40
C ASP A 132 -52.07 25.46 3.75
N GLY A 133 -53.25 25.35 4.37
CA GLY A 133 -53.46 24.70 5.65
C GLY A 133 -53.51 25.64 6.86
N LEU A 134 -53.43 26.95 6.62
CA LEU A 134 -53.65 28.02 7.59
C LEU A 134 -55.06 28.61 7.39
N LEU A 135 -55.77 28.88 8.50
CA LEU A 135 -57.14 29.42 8.39
C LEU A 135 -57.10 30.94 8.19
N ASP A 136 -57.97 31.52 7.35
CA ASP A 136 -58.14 32.97 7.13
C ASP A 136 -58.21 33.80 8.43
N ALA A 137 -58.76 33.20 9.49
CA ALA A 137 -58.91 33.82 10.79
C ALA A 137 -57.58 33.87 11.56
N ASP A 138 -56.74 32.86 11.41
CA ASP A 138 -55.42 32.75 12.03
C ASP A 138 -54.41 33.67 11.31
N GLU A 139 -54.49 33.78 10.00
CA GLU A 139 -53.68 34.69 9.18
C GLU A 139 -53.91 36.15 9.52
N LYS A 140 -55.20 36.54 9.65
CA LYS A 140 -55.61 37.88 10.09
C LYS A 140 -55.30 38.14 11.56
N ALA A 141 -55.35 37.09 12.40
CA ALA A 141 -54.98 37.20 13.81
C ALA A 141 -53.47 37.37 13.98
N GLY A 142 -52.69 36.77 13.07
CA GLY A 142 -51.25 36.85 13.04
C GLY A 142 -50.56 36.06 14.15
N TRP A 143 -49.23 36.14 14.16
CA TRP A 143 -48.38 35.58 15.22
C TRP A 143 -47.26 36.55 15.58
N MET A 144 -46.53 36.20 16.65
CA MET A 144 -45.36 36.95 17.09
C MET A 144 -44.10 36.28 16.57
N VAL A 145 -43.31 37.02 15.81
CA VAL A 145 -41.95 36.64 15.37
C VAL A 145 -40.96 37.28 16.35
N ASN A 146 -39.91 36.53 16.71
CA ASN A 146 -38.81 37.07 17.51
C ASN A 146 -37.53 36.88 16.72
N VAL A 147 -36.88 37.99 16.37
CA VAL A 147 -35.62 38.01 15.63
C VAL A 147 -34.49 38.29 16.61
N VAL A 148 -33.42 37.49 16.55
CA VAL A 148 -32.17 37.75 17.26
C VAL A 148 -31.23 38.47 16.30
N LEU A 149 -30.82 39.68 16.67
CA LEU A 149 -29.86 40.47 15.90
C LEU A 149 -28.42 40.05 16.22
N GLY A 150 -27.47 40.42 15.37
CA GLY A 150 -26.04 40.08 15.54
C GLY A 150 -25.41 40.55 16.86
N ASP A 151 -25.95 41.57 17.53
CA ASP A 151 -25.50 42.00 18.87
C ASP A 151 -26.11 41.18 20.02
N GLY A 152 -26.83 40.10 19.70
CA GLY A 152 -27.56 39.24 20.62
C GLY A 152 -28.86 39.84 21.17
N SER A 153 -29.26 41.04 20.74
CA SER A 153 -30.54 41.63 21.14
C SER A 153 -31.72 40.99 20.41
N VAL A 154 -32.90 40.98 21.04
CA VAL A 154 -34.09 40.32 20.51
C VAL A 154 -35.16 41.35 20.16
N GLU A 155 -35.48 41.45 18.88
CA GLU A 155 -36.63 42.20 18.39
C GLU A 155 -37.89 41.34 18.31
N ARG A 156 -39.06 41.95 18.51
CA ARG A 156 -40.35 41.24 18.51
C ARG A 156 -41.38 42.00 17.70
N HIS A 157 -41.88 41.34 16.67
CA HIS A 157 -42.81 41.91 15.70
C HIS A 157 -44.06 41.04 15.61
N ALA A 158 -45.22 41.68 15.44
CA ALA A 158 -46.48 41.00 15.17
C ALA A 158 -46.72 41.00 13.66
N VAL A 159 -46.88 39.81 13.08
CA VAL A 159 -46.95 39.60 11.63
C VAL A 159 -48.29 38.97 11.25
N THR A 160 -48.70 39.10 10.00
CA THR A 160 -49.94 38.55 9.43
C THR A 160 -49.69 38.21 7.96
N SER A 161 -50.27 37.15 7.42
CA SER A 161 -50.23 36.80 5.99
C SER A 161 -51.44 37.34 5.20
N ASP A 162 -51.50 37.13 3.88
CA ASP A 162 -52.66 37.40 3.03
C ASP A 162 -53.45 36.10 2.75
N PRO A 163 -54.68 35.95 3.29
CA PRO A 163 -55.52 34.75 3.17
C PRO A 163 -55.94 34.28 1.78
N ALA A 164 -55.46 34.93 0.73
CA ALA A 164 -55.76 34.57 -0.64
C ALA A 164 -54.50 34.11 -1.41
N GLU A 165 -53.33 34.19 -0.79
CA GLU A 165 -52.04 33.86 -1.36
C GLU A 165 -51.43 32.72 -0.55
N PHE A 166 -51.12 31.60 -1.21
CA PHE A 166 -50.54 30.43 -0.55
C PHE A 166 -49.17 30.70 0.11
N ASP A 167 -48.45 31.69 -0.41
CA ASP A 167 -47.11 32.13 -0.03
C ASP A 167 -47.12 33.65 -0.23
N THR A 168 -47.24 34.39 0.87
CA THR A 168 -47.57 35.82 0.84
C THR A 168 -46.41 36.69 0.33
N ASP A 169 -45.15 36.29 0.50
CA ASP A 169 -43.98 37.05 0.06
C ASP A 169 -43.20 36.41 -1.11
N GLY A 170 -43.55 35.19 -1.49
CA GLY A 170 -43.07 34.52 -2.68
C GLY A 170 -41.68 33.91 -2.54
N ASP A 171 -41.21 33.64 -1.31
CA ASP A 171 -39.88 33.07 -1.06
C ASP A 171 -39.81 31.54 -1.27
N GLY A 172 -40.98 30.90 -1.39
CA GLY A 172 -41.12 29.46 -1.61
C GLY A 172 -41.63 28.66 -0.39
N LEU A 173 -41.84 29.29 0.77
CA LEU A 173 -42.53 28.70 1.93
C LEU A 173 -44.01 29.08 1.93
N SER A 174 -44.88 28.17 2.37
CA SER A 174 -46.29 28.53 2.62
C SER A 174 -46.44 29.31 3.92
N ASP A 175 -47.47 30.17 4.01
CA ASP A 175 -47.75 30.93 5.23
C ASP A 175 -47.97 29.99 6.44
N ALA A 176 -48.52 28.79 6.20
CA ALA A 176 -48.62 27.71 7.17
C ALA A 176 -47.25 27.17 7.66
N GLU A 177 -46.28 26.98 6.77
CA GLU A 177 -44.91 26.56 7.08
C GLU A 177 -44.17 27.66 7.85
N GLU A 178 -44.32 28.91 7.45
CA GLU A 178 -43.74 30.07 8.09
C GLU A 178 -44.29 30.29 9.51
N ARG A 179 -45.60 30.11 9.70
CA ARG A 179 -46.20 30.10 11.04
C ARG A 179 -45.62 28.99 11.91
N ALA A 180 -45.30 27.84 11.33
CA ALA A 180 -44.68 26.73 12.06
C ALA A 180 -43.21 27.02 12.42
N ALA A 181 -42.47 27.63 11.50
CA ALA A 181 -41.07 28.05 11.67
C ALA A 181 -40.91 29.33 12.51
N ARG A 182 -41.99 30.10 12.66
CA ARG A 182 -42.07 31.44 13.29
C ARG A 182 -41.29 32.51 12.53
N THR A 183 -41.40 32.50 11.20
CA THR A 183 -40.88 33.52 10.28
C THR A 183 -41.96 34.56 9.93
N ASP A 184 -41.58 35.63 9.23
CA ASP A 184 -42.44 36.74 8.81
C ASP A 184 -42.95 36.54 7.37
N PRO A 185 -44.24 36.20 7.16
CA PRO A 185 -44.82 35.84 5.86
C PRO A 185 -44.94 37.00 4.87
N ARG A 186 -44.38 38.16 5.20
CA ARG A 186 -44.37 39.35 4.34
C ARG A 186 -42.98 39.76 3.95
N ARG A 187 -41.99 38.96 4.33
CA ARG A 187 -40.58 39.25 4.18
C ARG A 187 -39.83 37.93 4.13
N GLY A 188 -39.51 37.49 2.92
CA GLY A 188 -38.81 36.22 2.66
C GLY A 188 -37.37 36.12 3.14
N ASP A 189 -36.93 36.99 4.05
CA ASP A 189 -35.67 36.98 4.80
C ASP A 189 -36.02 37.65 6.14
N THR A 190 -36.44 36.85 7.11
CA THR A 190 -37.09 37.33 8.33
C THR A 190 -36.14 38.14 9.20
N ASP A 191 -34.89 37.70 9.37
CA ASP A 191 -33.93 38.35 10.25
C ASP A 191 -33.04 39.38 9.56
N GLY A 192 -32.86 39.31 8.24
CA GLY A 192 -32.16 40.33 7.44
C GLY A 192 -30.69 40.13 7.26
N ASP A 193 -30.22 38.89 7.30
CA ASP A 193 -28.82 38.55 7.06
C ASP A 193 -28.46 38.28 5.59
N LEU A 194 -29.44 38.44 4.67
CA LEU A 194 -29.38 38.16 3.23
C LEU A 194 -29.59 36.70 2.82
N LEU A 195 -29.97 35.82 3.73
CA LEU A 195 -30.43 34.47 3.43
C LEU A 195 -31.96 34.41 3.53
N SER A 196 -32.63 33.84 2.53
CA SER A 196 -34.10 33.73 2.57
C SER A 196 -34.54 32.64 3.54
N ASP A 197 -35.72 32.78 4.17
CA ASP A 197 -36.25 31.81 5.12
C ASP A 197 -36.32 30.39 4.50
N TYR A 198 -36.72 30.30 3.22
CA TYR A 198 -36.66 29.05 2.45
C TYR A 198 -35.25 28.43 2.42
N ALA A 199 -34.22 29.22 2.09
CA ALA A 199 -32.84 28.75 1.96
C ALA A 199 -32.29 28.27 3.31
N GLU A 200 -32.59 28.96 4.39
CA GLU A 200 -32.18 28.58 5.73
C GLU A 200 -32.81 27.27 6.17
N LEU A 201 -34.12 27.11 5.99
CA LEU A 201 -34.83 25.90 6.42
C LEU A 201 -34.57 24.70 5.50
N GLN A 202 -34.48 24.91 4.18
CA GLN A 202 -34.43 23.81 3.20
C GLN A 202 -33.01 23.47 2.76
N VAL A 203 -32.12 24.45 2.60
CA VAL A 203 -30.76 24.26 2.06
C VAL A 203 -29.73 24.22 3.17
N TYR A 204 -29.59 25.28 3.96
CA TYR A 204 -28.48 25.45 4.90
C TYR A 204 -28.71 24.83 6.28
N LYS A 205 -29.99 24.65 6.65
CA LYS A 205 -30.42 24.19 7.98
C LYS A 205 -29.99 25.14 9.11
N SER A 206 -29.90 26.43 8.79
CA SER A 206 -29.68 27.53 9.73
C SER A 206 -31.01 28.01 10.34
N HIS A 207 -30.97 29.05 11.17
CA HIS A 207 -32.10 29.56 11.93
C HIS A 207 -32.66 30.86 11.33
N PRO A 208 -33.87 30.85 10.74
CA PRO A 208 -34.46 32.00 10.03
C PRO A 208 -34.99 33.11 10.93
N ASN A 209 -34.48 33.18 12.14
CA ASN A 209 -34.82 34.24 13.08
C ASN A 209 -33.61 34.65 13.91
N ARG A 210 -32.41 34.35 13.40
CA ARG A 210 -31.13 34.68 13.98
C ARG A 210 -30.19 35.05 12.85
N MET A 211 -29.77 36.31 12.83
CA MET A 211 -28.74 36.76 11.88
C MET A 211 -27.42 35.98 11.99
N ASP A 212 -27.17 35.35 13.14
CA ASP A 212 -25.98 34.53 13.40
C ASP A 212 -26.47 33.24 14.09
N SER A 213 -26.56 32.18 13.29
CA SER A 213 -27.20 30.93 13.70
C SER A 213 -26.35 30.09 14.66
N ASP A 214 -25.04 30.04 14.44
CA ASP A 214 -24.10 29.27 15.27
C ASP A 214 -23.46 30.08 16.40
N GLY A 215 -23.64 31.40 16.39
CA GLY A 215 -23.32 32.32 17.46
C GLY A 215 -21.84 32.67 17.54
N ASP A 216 -21.12 32.55 16.43
CA ASP A 216 -19.66 32.71 16.40
C ASP A 216 -19.19 34.11 15.99
N SER A 217 -20.10 34.99 15.55
CA SER A 217 -19.78 36.36 15.10
C SER A 217 -19.17 37.27 16.19
N CYS A 218 -19.01 36.75 17.40
CA CYS A 218 -18.60 37.47 18.60
C CYS A 218 -17.47 36.75 19.36
N ASP A 219 -16.36 37.45 19.64
CA ASP A 219 -15.23 36.91 20.41
C ASP A 219 -15.62 36.44 21.83
N PRO A 220 -15.35 35.18 22.22
CA PRO A 220 -15.43 34.75 23.60
C PRO A 220 -14.11 35.02 24.35
N ASP A 221 -13.53 36.23 24.34
CA ASP A 221 -12.38 36.52 25.23
C ASP A 221 -12.84 36.53 26.71
N PRO A 222 -12.42 35.55 27.54
CA PRO A 222 -12.81 35.49 28.95
C PRO A 222 -12.01 36.46 29.84
N LEU A 223 -10.96 37.10 29.33
CA LEU A 223 -9.97 37.86 30.12
C LEU A 223 -10.23 39.37 30.16
N PHE A 224 -11.07 39.93 29.27
CA PHE A 224 -11.41 41.35 29.26
C PHE A 224 -12.93 41.59 29.11
N ASP A 225 -13.68 41.30 30.18
CA ASP A 225 -15.08 41.71 30.40
C ASP A 225 -15.18 43.24 30.59
N LEU A 226 -14.80 44.02 29.56
CA LEU A 226 -14.98 45.46 29.50
C LEU A 226 -15.74 45.89 28.25
N GLY A 227 -16.86 45.20 27.98
CA GLY A 227 -18.04 45.79 27.35
C GLY A 227 -18.28 45.47 25.87
N GLY A 228 -19.36 44.72 25.63
CA GLY A 228 -20.03 44.57 24.33
C GLY A 228 -19.32 43.61 23.39
N CYS A 229 -20.07 42.65 22.83
CA CYS A 229 -19.63 41.94 21.64
C CYS A 229 -19.55 42.94 20.49
N ASP A 230 -18.38 43.08 19.86
CA ASP A 230 -18.27 43.75 18.56
C ASP A 230 -18.58 42.69 17.51
N SER A 231 -19.88 42.45 17.29
CA SER A 231 -20.35 41.43 16.34
C SER A 231 -19.81 41.74 14.95
N ASP A 232 -19.13 40.80 14.31
CA ASP A 232 -18.68 40.95 12.93
C ASP A 232 -19.83 40.62 11.96
N PRO A 233 -20.38 41.61 11.23
CA PRO A 233 -21.49 41.34 10.30
C PRO A 233 -21.09 40.47 9.10
N ASN A 234 -19.80 40.23 8.87
CA ASN A 234 -19.34 39.32 7.82
C ASN A 234 -19.53 37.84 8.19
N LEU A 235 -19.92 37.55 9.43
CA LEU A 235 -20.23 36.21 9.96
C LEU A 235 -21.72 36.09 10.32
N TRP A 236 -22.57 36.86 9.66
CA TRP A 236 -24.00 36.62 9.65
C TRP A 236 -24.36 35.70 8.49
N ASP A 237 -25.27 34.75 8.66
CA ASP A 237 -25.36 33.55 7.81
C ASP A 237 -25.29 33.86 6.29
N GLY A 238 -26.09 34.82 5.81
CA GLY A 238 -26.09 35.21 4.40
C GLY A 238 -24.82 35.94 3.94
N TYR A 239 -24.21 36.78 4.78
CA TYR A 239 -22.92 37.43 4.50
C TYR A 239 -21.76 36.45 4.61
N GLU A 240 -21.86 35.51 5.52
CA GLU A 240 -20.88 34.47 5.78
C GLU A 240 -20.69 33.62 4.54
N LEU A 241 -21.79 33.16 3.92
CA LEU A 241 -21.75 32.43 2.66
C LEU A 241 -21.21 33.27 1.49
N ALA A 242 -21.54 34.57 1.46
CA ALA A 242 -21.25 35.45 0.32
C ALA A 242 -19.83 36.04 0.34
N LEU A 243 -19.28 36.30 1.52
CA LEU A 243 -18.01 37.02 1.71
C LEU A 243 -16.94 36.12 2.33
N SER A 244 -17.23 35.55 3.50
CA SER A 244 -16.30 34.72 4.27
C SER A 244 -16.16 33.31 3.69
N LYS A 245 -17.19 32.87 2.96
CA LYS A 245 -17.36 31.53 2.39
C LYS A 245 -17.31 30.40 3.43
N THR A 246 -17.73 30.67 4.67
CA THR A 246 -17.79 29.71 5.80
C THR A 246 -19.22 29.21 6.04
N SER A 247 -19.40 28.31 7.00
CA SER A 247 -20.64 27.58 7.21
C SER A 247 -21.54 28.24 8.27
N PRO A 248 -22.78 28.66 7.92
CA PRO A 248 -23.73 29.36 8.82
C PRO A 248 -24.33 28.52 9.94
N THR A 249 -23.83 27.32 10.17
CA THR A 249 -24.36 26.39 11.18
C THR A 249 -23.24 25.76 12.01
N LEU A 250 -22.00 26.15 11.75
CA LEU A 250 -20.81 25.57 12.33
C LEU A 250 -19.85 26.71 12.63
N ALA A 251 -19.83 27.11 13.90
CA ALA A 251 -18.93 28.11 14.47
C ALA A 251 -17.42 27.81 14.33
N ASP A 252 -17.03 26.79 13.57
CA ASP A 252 -15.70 26.24 13.36
C ASP A 252 -15.87 25.40 12.09
N THR A 253 -15.75 26.05 10.93
CA THR A 253 -16.18 25.48 9.65
C THR A 253 -15.37 24.24 9.29
N ASP A 254 -14.05 24.27 9.46
CA ASP A 254 -13.16 23.17 9.12
C ASP A 254 -12.93 22.16 10.27
N GLY A 255 -13.33 22.49 11.50
CA GLY A 255 -13.34 21.58 12.65
C GLY A 255 -12.03 21.49 13.41
N ASP A 256 -11.07 22.38 13.19
CA ASP A 256 -9.75 22.33 13.82
C ASP A 256 -9.74 22.84 15.27
N GLY A 257 -10.84 23.48 15.70
CA GLY A 257 -11.05 23.97 17.06
C GLY A 257 -10.83 25.47 17.24
N LEU A 258 -10.48 26.21 16.19
CA LEU A 258 -10.61 27.66 16.10
C LEU A 258 -11.98 28.00 15.49
N SER A 259 -12.61 29.08 15.94
CA SER A 259 -13.84 29.55 15.30
C SER A 259 -13.57 30.40 14.08
N ASP A 260 -14.51 30.48 13.14
CA ASP A 260 -14.33 31.26 11.90
C ASP A 260 -14.03 32.74 12.24
N TYR A 261 -14.67 33.28 13.28
CA TYR A 261 -14.34 34.57 13.86
C TYR A 261 -12.86 34.71 14.29
N GLN A 262 -12.32 33.72 15.01
CA GLN A 262 -10.94 33.79 15.49
C GLN A 262 -9.96 33.82 14.31
N GLU A 263 -10.20 32.99 13.30
CA GLU A 263 -9.32 32.87 12.15
C GLU A 263 -9.35 34.12 11.26
N ILE A 264 -10.53 34.71 11.05
CA ILE A 264 -10.71 35.90 10.21
C ILE A 264 -10.24 37.17 10.93
N ASN A 265 -10.66 37.37 12.19
CA ASN A 265 -10.47 38.64 12.90
C ASN A 265 -9.20 38.72 13.75
N VAL A 266 -8.78 37.62 14.35
CA VAL A 266 -7.48 37.55 15.07
C VAL A 266 -6.35 37.30 14.08
N GLY A 267 -6.64 36.55 13.01
CA GLY A 267 -5.75 36.32 11.88
C GLY A 267 -4.70 35.24 12.13
N GLY A 268 -4.17 34.67 11.04
CA GLY A 268 -3.01 33.76 11.07
C GLY A 268 -3.29 32.36 10.49
N THR A 269 -4.57 32.02 10.31
CA THR A 269 -5.09 30.75 9.75
C THR A 269 -6.19 31.06 8.73
N HIS A 270 -6.73 30.05 8.04
CA HIS A 270 -7.77 30.22 7.04
C HIS A 270 -8.97 29.33 7.39
N PRO A 271 -10.21 29.86 7.49
CA PRO A 271 -11.36 29.14 8.06
C PRO A 271 -11.95 28.00 7.20
N LEU A 272 -11.26 27.66 6.12
CA LEU A 272 -11.62 26.57 5.21
C LEU A 272 -10.47 25.58 5.04
N ILE A 273 -9.38 25.74 5.78
CA ILE A 273 -8.19 24.91 5.71
C ILE A 273 -7.78 24.59 7.14
N ALA A 274 -8.20 23.41 7.60
CA ALA A 274 -7.97 23.03 8.99
C ALA A 274 -6.48 23.00 9.34
N ASP A 275 -6.11 23.76 10.36
CA ASP A 275 -4.77 23.78 10.92
C ASP A 275 -4.59 22.59 11.87
N LEU A 276 -4.08 21.50 11.31
CA LEU A 276 -3.66 20.34 12.09
C LEU A 276 -2.14 20.38 12.34
N PRO A 277 -1.68 19.86 13.49
CA PRO A 277 -0.25 19.80 13.77
C PRO A 277 0.45 18.89 12.75
N GLU A 278 1.38 19.47 12.02
CA GLU A 278 2.15 18.78 11.01
C GLU A 278 3.54 18.46 11.55
N LEU A 279 3.76 17.17 11.81
CA LEU A 279 5.08 16.65 12.12
C LEU A 279 5.76 16.27 10.81
N SER A 280 7.05 16.58 10.68
CA SER A 280 7.89 16.05 9.61
C SER A 280 9.05 15.25 10.18
N LEU A 281 9.36 14.13 9.54
CA LEU A 281 10.49 13.28 9.87
C LEU A 281 11.59 13.53 8.83
N THR A 282 12.80 13.80 9.31
CA THR A 282 14.01 13.79 8.48
C THR A 282 15.08 12.99 9.19
N LEU A 283 15.95 12.34 8.42
CA LEU A 283 17.03 11.57 9.01
C LEU A 283 18.24 12.48 9.27
N ASN A 284 18.82 12.40 10.48
CA ASN A 284 19.91 13.27 10.90
C ASN A 284 21.18 12.45 11.21
N GLY A 285 22.12 12.43 10.27
CA GLY A 285 23.29 11.55 10.32
C GLY A 285 22.95 10.13 9.88
N GLU A 286 23.93 9.23 9.99
CA GLU A 286 23.88 7.90 9.36
C GLU A 286 23.34 6.81 10.29
N PRO A 287 22.64 5.78 9.74
CA PRO A 287 22.25 4.65 10.54
C PRO A 287 23.48 3.82 10.89
N SER A 288 23.39 3.15 12.02
CA SER A 288 24.40 2.19 12.44
C SER A 288 23.74 0.83 12.60
N ILE A 289 24.36 -0.16 11.98
CA ILE A 289 23.87 -1.53 11.92
C ILE A 289 24.91 -2.40 12.62
N ILE A 290 24.44 -3.19 13.59
CA ILE A 290 25.24 -4.19 14.27
C ILE A 290 24.63 -5.57 14.02
N LEU A 291 25.47 -6.50 13.58
CA LEU A 291 25.18 -7.92 13.52
C LEU A 291 26.06 -8.66 14.53
N ASN A 292 25.41 -9.34 15.47
CA ASN A 292 26.08 -10.20 16.43
C ASN A 292 26.24 -11.60 15.84
N ILE A 293 27.46 -12.09 15.86
CA ILE A 293 27.82 -13.42 15.36
C ILE A 293 28.60 -14.18 16.44
N THR A 294 28.51 -15.50 16.40
CA THR A 294 29.30 -16.39 17.25
C THR A 294 30.15 -17.31 16.38
N ASP A 295 31.45 -17.32 16.63
CA ASP A 295 32.40 -18.21 15.98
C ASP A 295 32.26 -19.62 16.56
N ASN A 296 31.88 -20.60 15.74
CA ASN A 296 31.63 -21.96 16.20
C ASN A 296 32.92 -22.74 16.51
N GLU A 297 34.07 -22.32 15.97
CA GLU A 297 35.36 -22.96 16.25
C GLU A 297 35.95 -22.42 17.56
N GLU A 298 35.92 -21.11 17.75
CA GLU A 298 36.50 -20.45 18.93
C GLU A 298 35.51 -20.28 20.10
N HIS A 299 34.21 -20.48 19.86
CA HIS A 299 33.12 -20.17 20.81
C HIS A 299 33.17 -18.72 21.31
N THR A 300 33.64 -17.80 20.47
CA THR A 300 33.76 -16.37 20.77
C THR A 300 32.67 -15.58 20.06
N SER A 301 32.06 -14.64 20.78
CA SER A 301 31.13 -13.69 20.16
C SER A 301 31.94 -12.57 19.48
N LYS A 302 31.61 -12.28 18.22
CA LYS A 302 32.16 -11.19 17.42
C LYS A 302 31.00 -10.29 16.99
N THR A 303 31.31 -9.02 16.73
CA THR A 303 30.33 -8.04 16.30
C THR A 303 30.78 -7.45 14.98
N VAL A 304 29.96 -7.60 13.94
CA VAL A 304 30.15 -6.89 12.68
C VAL A 304 29.39 -5.58 12.79
N THR A 305 30.11 -4.47 12.71
CA THR A 305 29.53 -3.12 12.73
C THR A 305 29.66 -2.51 11.36
N SER A 306 28.55 -2.00 10.82
CA SER A 306 28.53 -1.19 9.62
C SER A 306 27.95 0.19 9.93
N SER A 307 28.59 1.22 9.38
CA SER A 307 28.06 2.57 9.29
C SER A 307 27.89 2.90 7.81
N LEU A 308 26.66 3.21 7.41
CA LEU A 308 26.34 3.46 6.01
C LEU A 308 26.35 4.97 5.73
N VAL A 309 27.19 5.43 4.82
CA VAL A 309 27.26 6.83 4.40
C VAL A 309 26.22 7.07 3.31
N ARG A 310 25.37 8.08 3.49
CA ARG A 310 24.38 8.46 2.48
C ARG A 310 25.02 9.07 1.25
N ASP A 311 24.34 8.87 0.13
CA ASP A 311 24.65 9.66 -1.05
C ASP A 311 24.30 11.15 -0.80
N THR A 312 25.30 12.01 -0.99
CA THR A 312 25.21 13.46 -0.73
C THR A 312 24.80 14.26 -1.96
N ALA A 313 24.85 13.69 -3.16
CA ALA A 313 24.48 14.36 -4.41
C ALA A 313 22.97 14.69 -4.45
N GLU A 314 22.14 13.85 -3.82
CA GLU A 314 20.68 13.97 -3.82
C GLU A 314 20.09 14.51 -2.52
N GLN A 315 20.92 14.68 -1.49
CA GLN A 315 20.59 15.28 -0.19
C GLN A 315 19.92 16.67 -0.29
N LYS A 316 20.09 17.36 -1.43
CA LYS A 316 19.47 18.67 -1.70
C LYS A 316 18.07 18.59 -2.32
N ARG A 317 17.53 17.41 -2.64
CA ARG A 317 16.25 17.27 -3.36
C ARG A 317 15.25 16.24 -2.84
N SER A 318 15.57 15.36 -1.89
CA SER A 318 14.61 14.33 -1.45
C SER A 318 14.60 14.00 0.06
N ALA A 319 15.09 14.90 0.92
CA ALA A 319 15.01 14.71 2.38
C ALA A 319 13.75 15.34 3.02
N ARG A 320 12.61 15.35 2.32
CA ARG A 320 11.39 16.02 2.80
C ARG A 320 10.14 15.22 2.47
N VAL A 321 9.24 15.27 3.46
CA VAL A 321 7.98 14.56 3.60
C VAL A 321 7.09 14.73 2.38
N SER A 322 6.57 13.61 1.91
CA SER A 322 5.55 13.58 0.88
C SER A 322 4.79 12.27 0.91
N ALA A 323 3.48 12.32 0.70
CA ALA A 323 2.57 11.18 0.61
C ALA A 323 3.25 9.98 -0.07
N ASP A 324 3.22 8.84 0.62
CA ASP A 324 3.66 7.57 0.04
C ASP A 324 2.73 7.29 -1.15
N LEU A 325 3.28 7.44 -2.34
CA LEU A 325 2.81 6.71 -3.51
C LEU A 325 3.69 5.47 -3.60
N THR A 326 3.68 4.62 -2.56
CA THR A 326 4.19 3.26 -2.69
C THR A 326 3.23 2.54 -3.63
N ILE A 327 3.60 2.37 -4.90
CA ILE A 327 2.91 1.40 -5.77
C ILE A 327 3.42 0.00 -5.41
N GLU A 328 3.25 -0.39 -4.15
CA GLU A 328 3.24 -1.79 -3.76
C GLU A 328 1.78 -2.15 -3.54
N ASN A 329 1.17 -2.67 -4.60
CA ASN A 329 -0.22 -3.09 -4.65
C ASN A 329 -1.22 -2.03 -4.21
N THR A 330 -1.80 -1.44 -5.25
CA THR A 330 -3.19 -1.01 -5.37
C THR A 330 -3.51 0.42 -4.93
N THR A 331 -3.63 1.31 -5.94
CA THR A 331 -4.57 2.44 -6.06
C THR A 331 -4.86 2.72 -7.54
N LYS A 332 -6.10 3.00 -7.97
CA LYS A 332 -6.51 3.24 -9.36
C LYS A 332 -6.14 4.67 -9.78
N ILE A 333 -5.32 4.76 -10.82
CA ILE A 333 -4.69 6.00 -11.28
C ILE A 333 -5.26 6.33 -12.65
N LYS A 334 -5.76 7.57 -12.85
CA LYS A 334 -5.98 8.10 -14.19
C LYS A 334 -4.63 8.68 -14.64
N ALA A 335 -3.95 7.93 -15.49
CA ALA A 335 -2.68 8.33 -16.04
C ALA A 335 -2.83 8.80 -17.49
N GLU A 336 -2.14 9.89 -17.82
CA GLU A 336 -2.15 10.47 -19.15
C GLU A 336 -0.90 10.03 -19.89
N ALA A 337 -1.13 9.21 -20.91
CA ALA A 337 -0.22 8.67 -21.93
C ALA A 337 1.29 8.96 -21.78
N GLY A 338 2.05 7.91 -21.49
CA GLY A 338 3.49 7.79 -21.75
C GLY A 338 3.90 6.32 -21.62
N ALA A 339 4.49 5.74 -22.67
CA ALA A 339 4.87 4.33 -22.69
C ALA A 339 6.17 4.11 -21.91
N GLY A 340 6.10 3.43 -20.77
CA GLY A 340 7.25 2.96 -20.00
C GLY A 340 6.77 2.01 -18.90
N LYS A 341 7.32 0.79 -18.83
CA LYS A 341 6.90 -0.26 -17.89
C LYS A 341 7.67 -0.16 -16.57
N SER A 342 7.61 0.97 -15.88
CA SER A 342 8.07 1.08 -14.49
C SER A 342 7.09 0.43 -13.50
N LEU A 343 7.39 0.41 -12.20
CA LEU A 343 6.42 0.20 -11.09
C LEU A 343 5.11 0.99 -11.27
N PHE A 344 5.19 2.05 -12.06
CA PHE A 344 4.14 2.99 -12.43
C PHE A 344 3.73 2.81 -13.90
N SER A 345 3.48 1.57 -14.35
CA SER A 345 3.18 1.33 -15.76
C SER A 345 1.91 2.07 -16.20
N VAL A 346 2.08 3.22 -16.85
CA VAL A 346 1.02 3.92 -17.58
C VAL A 346 0.84 3.24 -18.94
N GLY A 347 0.27 2.05 -18.89
CA GLY A 347 -0.08 1.27 -20.08
C GLY A 347 -1.55 1.50 -20.46
N ALA A 348 -1.77 1.99 -21.68
CA ALA A 348 -3.10 2.15 -22.26
C ALA A 348 -3.99 0.88 -22.13
N LYS A 349 -5.20 1.07 -21.59
CA LYS A 349 -6.40 0.20 -21.63
C LYS A 349 -6.38 -1.16 -20.87
N THR A 350 -7.29 -1.21 -19.87
CA THR A 350 -8.22 -2.29 -19.43
C THR A 350 -7.83 -3.29 -18.32
N SER A 351 -8.72 -3.32 -17.31
CA SER A 351 -9.30 -4.48 -16.57
C SER A 351 -8.38 -5.49 -15.89
N ASN A 352 -8.34 -5.48 -14.55
CA ASN A 352 -9.00 -6.44 -13.62
C ASN A 352 -8.32 -6.34 -12.25
N GLU A 353 -9.15 -6.21 -11.21
CA GLU A 353 -8.82 -6.31 -9.78
C GLU A 353 -7.64 -5.48 -9.30
N THR A 354 -7.91 -4.24 -8.88
CA THR A 354 -6.92 -3.44 -8.15
C THR A 354 -7.66 -2.51 -7.18
N THR A 355 -7.70 -2.88 -5.89
CA THR A 355 -8.45 -2.15 -4.84
C THR A 355 -7.51 -1.36 -3.98
N VAL A 356 -7.64 -0.06 -4.06
CA VAL A 356 -6.78 1.00 -3.55
C VAL A 356 -6.64 1.10 -2.04
N SER A 357 -5.43 1.24 -1.48
CA SER A 357 -5.27 1.79 -0.12
C SER A 357 -4.12 2.79 -0.03
N LEU A 358 -4.47 4.04 0.31
CA LEU A 358 -3.55 5.15 0.54
C LEU A 358 -3.46 5.40 2.04
N SER A 359 -2.25 5.27 2.60
CA SER A 359 -1.96 5.69 3.98
C SER A 359 -0.98 6.86 3.94
N LEU A 360 -1.39 8.03 4.43
CA LEU A 360 -0.45 9.12 4.71
C LEU A 360 0.43 8.73 5.90
N GLY A 361 1.52 8.02 5.61
CA GLY A 361 2.56 7.66 6.56
C GLY A 361 3.64 8.73 6.60
N LEU A 362 4.01 9.18 7.79
CA LEU A 362 5.10 10.11 8.04
C LEU A 362 6.42 9.34 7.89
N HIS A 363 7.12 9.42 6.76
CA HIS A 363 8.31 8.62 6.50
C HIS A 363 9.52 9.43 6.03
N ALA A 364 10.69 8.79 6.09
CA ALA A 364 11.95 9.31 5.58
C ALA A 364 12.79 8.16 5.06
N GLU A 365 13.37 8.35 3.89
CA GLU A 365 14.13 7.33 3.18
C GLU A 365 15.60 7.71 3.10
N ALA A 366 16.46 6.71 2.98
CA ALA A 366 17.87 6.89 2.69
C ALA A 366 18.41 5.73 1.86
N SER A 367 19.08 6.10 0.79
CA SER A 367 20.00 5.24 0.03
C SER A 367 21.45 5.50 0.46
N TRP A 368 22.34 4.60 0.06
CA TRP A 368 23.74 4.56 0.48
C TRP A 368 24.65 4.81 -0.71
N SER A 369 25.77 5.50 -0.48
CA SER A 369 26.76 5.68 -1.53
C SER A 369 27.39 4.33 -1.90
N LYS A 370 27.74 4.17 -3.18
CA LYS A 370 28.43 2.99 -3.72
C LYS A 370 29.65 2.60 -2.88
N GLU A 371 30.47 3.58 -2.49
CA GLU A 371 31.68 3.34 -1.70
C GLU A 371 31.38 2.78 -0.30
N SER A 372 30.31 3.26 0.34
CA SER A 372 29.95 2.80 1.69
C SER A 372 29.38 1.39 1.71
N VAL A 373 28.67 1.02 0.65
CA VAL A 373 28.13 -0.33 0.45
C VAL A 373 29.28 -1.31 0.23
N GLN A 374 30.22 -0.96 -0.66
CA GLN A 374 31.42 -1.77 -0.90
C GLN A 374 32.26 -1.96 0.37
N GLU A 375 32.50 -0.90 1.15
CA GLU A 375 33.23 -1.00 2.42
C GLU A 375 32.55 -1.96 3.40
N THR A 376 31.22 -1.94 3.44
CA THR A 376 30.42 -2.82 4.31
C THR A 376 30.47 -4.28 3.86
N GLN A 377 30.36 -4.54 2.55
CA GLN A 377 30.50 -5.87 1.97
C GLN A 377 31.88 -6.47 2.24
N GLU A 378 32.95 -5.69 2.08
CA GLU A 378 34.33 -6.10 2.37
C GLU A 378 34.54 -6.39 3.87
N GLU A 379 33.96 -5.57 4.76
CA GLU A 379 33.98 -5.81 6.21
C GLU A 379 33.26 -7.11 6.58
N TYR A 380 32.08 -7.34 6.00
CA TYR A 380 31.32 -8.57 6.19
C TYR A 380 32.13 -9.80 5.74
N ALA A 381 32.65 -9.79 4.51
CA ALA A 381 33.44 -10.87 3.95
C ALA A 381 34.68 -11.18 4.81
N ARG A 382 35.34 -10.14 5.35
CA ARG A 382 36.53 -10.29 6.20
C ARG A 382 36.24 -10.82 7.60
N GLN A 383 35.12 -10.43 8.21
CA GLN A 383 34.75 -10.88 9.56
C GLN A 383 34.08 -12.25 9.56
N VAL A 384 33.25 -12.53 8.55
CA VAL A 384 32.50 -13.78 8.44
C VAL A 384 33.34 -14.86 7.74
N GLY A 385 34.11 -14.49 6.72
CA GLY A 385 35.00 -15.38 5.97
C GLY A 385 34.25 -16.55 5.33
N ASN A 386 34.10 -17.63 6.09
CA ASN A 386 33.31 -18.81 5.70
C ASN A 386 32.08 -18.93 6.59
N GLU A 387 30.90 -18.69 6.01
CA GLU A 387 29.60 -18.69 6.70
C GLU A 387 29.29 -20.01 7.44
N THR A 388 29.87 -21.14 7.01
CA THR A 388 29.65 -22.44 7.68
C THR A 388 30.29 -22.53 9.07
N LYS A 389 31.18 -21.60 9.42
CA LYS A 389 31.90 -21.56 10.71
C LYS A 389 31.30 -20.61 11.73
N VAL A 390 30.25 -19.88 11.37
CA VAL A 390 29.70 -18.80 12.17
C VAL A 390 28.19 -19.02 12.38
N SER A 391 27.69 -18.81 13.59
CA SER A 391 26.25 -18.69 13.84
C SER A 391 25.85 -17.22 13.92
N PHE A 392 24.69 -16.89 13.36
CA PHE A 392 24.10 -15.55 13.41
C PHE A 392 23.11 -15.49 14.57
N ASP A 393 23.32 -14.57 15.51
CA ASP A 393 22.53 -14.53 16.75
C ASP A 393 21.37 -13.54 16.64
N ASP A 394 21.66 -12.24 16.70
CA ASP A 394 20.71 -11.13 16.56
C ASP A 394 21.44 -9.85 16.09
N GLY A 395 20.73 -8.74 15.96
CA GLY A 395 21.36 -7.46 15.64
C GLY A 395 20.69 -6.24 16.29
N MET A 396 21.33 -5.09 16.12
CA MET A 396 20.87 -3.80 16.60
C MET A 396 20.91 -2.78 15.45
N LEU A 397 19.85 -1.99 15.32
CA LEU A 397 19.76 -0.88 14.37
C LEU A 397 19.41 0.38 15.15
N TRP A 398 20.12 1.48 14.88
CA TRP A 398 19.72 2.79 15.38
C TRP A 398 20.02 3.89 14.37
N GLN A 399 19.21 4.94 14.42
CA GLN A 399 19.26 6.08 13.53
C GLN A 399 18.91 7.33 14.32
N ALA A 400 19.72 8.38 14.18
CA ALA A 400 19.36 9.70 14.66
C ALA A 400 18.35 10.33 13.69
N ILE A 401 17.23 10.79 14.22
CA ILE A 401 16.16 11.43 13.44
C ILE A 401 15.98 12.85 13.94
N LYS A 402 15.56 13.72 13.03
CA LYS A 402 15.18 15.09 13.30
C LYS A 402 13.72 15.24 12.94
N LEU A 403 12.92 15.47 13.98
CA LEU A 403 11.52 15.82 13.87
C LEU A 403 11.41 17.33 13.79
N SER A 404 10.66 17.84 12.84
CA SER A 404 10.42 19.27 12.69
C SER A 404 8.92 19.53 12.64
N ASN A 405 8.47 20.51 13.43
CA ASN A 405 7.12 21.01 13.33
C ASN A 405 7.00 21.89 12.08
N ARG A 406 6.16 21.49 11.13
CA ARG A 406 5.89 22.24 9.89
C ARG A 406 4.68 23.16 10.01
N SER A 407 3.79 22.87 10.95
CA SER A 407 2.63 23.70 11.25
C SER A 407 3.00 24.96 12.03
N ASN A 408 2.03 25.88 12.08
CA ASN A 408 2.10 27.07 12.93
C ASN A 408 1.62 26.79 14.37
N LEU A 409 1.24 25.55 14.69
CA LEU A 409 0.70 25.16 16.00
C LEU A 409 1.77 24.58 16.92
N ALA A 410 1.75 24.96 18.20
CA ALA A 410 2.57 24.29 19.21
C ALA A 410 1.88 23.01 19.70
N PHE A 411 2.65 21.93 19.86
CA PHE A 411 2.11 20.67 20.37
C PHE A 411 3.12 19.85 21.18
N LYS A 412 2.61 18.98 22.04
CA LYS A 412 3.40 18.01 22.83
C LYS A 412 3.35 16.63 22.18
N LEU A 413 4.51 16.12 21.78
CA LEU A 413 4.72 14.80 21.18
C LEU A 413 4.96 13.72 22.26
N LYS A 414 4.25 12.59 22.15
CA LYS A 414 4.41 11.38 22.99
C LYS A 414 4.36 10.10 22.15
N ASP A 415 4.80 8.99 22.77
CA ASP A 415 4.62 7.61 22.28
C ASP A 415 5.09 7.35 20.84
N LEU A 416 6.15 8.04 20.42
CA LEU A 416 6.73 7.90 19.08
C LEU A 416 7.28 6.48 18.88
N LYS A 417 6.82 5.81 17.82
CA LYS A 417 7.38 4.56 17.31
C LYS A 417 7.67 4.72 15.82
N VAL A 418 8.82 4.24 15.39
CA VAL A 418 9.27 4.30 14.00
C VAL A 418 9.51 2.88 13.52
N ILE A 419 8.95 2.46 12.41
CA ILE A 419 9.29 1.19 11.77
C ILE A 419 10.40 1.45 10.76
N ALA A 420 11.45 0.65 10.81
CA ALA A 420 12.43 0.57 9.74
C ALA A 420 12.04 -0.54 8.76
N TYR A 421 12.06 -0.22 7.48
CA TYR A 421 11.93 -1.14 6.37
C TYR A 421 13.23 -1.13 5.57
N ARG A 422 13.55 -2.26 4.96
CA ARG A 422 14.57 -2.31 3.91
C ARG A 422 13.89 -2.50 2.57
N MET A 423 14.45 -1.87 1.55
CA MET A 423 14.10 -2.18 0.17
C MET A 423 14.72 -3.53 -0.21
N GLU A 424 13.98 -4.36 -0.93
CA GLU A 424 14.44 -5.59 -1.57
C GLU A 424 14.58 -5.34 -3.07
N THR A 425 15.42 -6.12 -3.73
CA THR A 425 15.52 -6.11 -5.20
C THR A 425 14.19 -6.58 -5.81
N GLY A 426 13.78 -5.99 -6.94
CA GLY A 426 12.40 -6.10 -7.44
C GLY A 426 11.40 -5.14 -6.77
N SER A 427 11.90 -4.24 -5.92
CA SER A 427 11.21 -3.07 -5.33
C SER A 427 10.09 -3.35 -4.34
N SER A 428 10.25 -4.43 -3.58
CA SER A 428 9.41 -4.67 -2.40
C SER A 428 10.06 -4.20 -1.10
N PHE A 429 9.28 -3.76 -0.11
CA PHE A 429 9.81 -3.46 1.21
C PHE A 429 9.58 -4.58 2.21
N SER A 430 10.62 -4.93 2.97
CA SER A 430 10.49 -5.85 4.11
C SER A 430 10.76 -5.15 5.44
N THR A 431 9.94 -5.47 6.45
CA THR A 431 10.06 -4.85 7.78
C THR A 431 11.33 -5.34 8.47
N VAL A 432 12.19 -4.41 8.88
CA VAL A 432 13.36 -4.68 9.72
C VAL A 432 12.95 -4.79 11.18
N GLY A 433 12.19 -3.81 11.68
CA GLY A 433 11.68 -3.81 13.05
C GLY A 433 11.17 -2.45 13.51
N THR A 434 10.56 -2.42 14.71
CA THR A 434 10.07 -1.18 15.33
C THR A 434 11.13 -0.58 16.24
N LEU A 435 11.60 0.61 15.87
CA LEU A 435 12.52 1.46 16.59
C LEU A 435 11.76 2.40 17.54
N VAL A 436 12.35 2.67 18.71
CA VAL A 436 11.79 3.59 19.70
C VAL A 436 12.86 4.58 20.16
N PRO A 437 12.47 5.81 20.58
CA PRO A 437 13.41 6.76 21.15
C PRO A 437 14.19 6.17 22.31
N GLY A 438 15.47 6.50 22.40
CA GLY A 438 16.35 5.93 23.41
C GLY A 438 17.82 6.26 23.16
N TYR A 439 18.68 5.51 23.84
CA TYR A 439 20.12 5.62 23.68
C TYR A 439 20.77 4.25 23.79
N LYS A 440 21.90 4.12 23.10
CA LYS A 440 22.76 2.94 23.17
C LYS A 440 23.48 2.90 24.53
N SER A 441 23.44 1.75 25.20
CA SER A 441 24.17 1.47 26.44
C SER A 441 24.80 0.08 26.39
N LYS A 442 25.59 -0.25 27.42
CA LYS A 442 26.07 -1.61 27.70
C LYS A 442 25.24 -2.25 28.80
N ASP A 443 25.03 -3.57 28.76
CA ASP A 443 24.22 -4.35 29.72
C ASP A 443 24.95 -4.70 31.04
N GLY A 444 26.13 -4.12 31.25
CA GLY A 444 27.03 -4.48 32.34
C GLY A 444 28.08 -5.54 31.95
N GLY A 445 27.92 -6.17 30.77
CA GLY A 445 28.97 -6.83 29.98
C GLY A 445 29.37 -5.99 28.75
N ASP A 446 30.17 -6.54 27.83
CA ASP A 446 30.61 -5.86 26.60
C ASP A 446 29.53 -5.84 25.48
N ARG A 447 28.32 -6.33 25.76
CA ARG A 447 27.21 -6.39 24.80
C ARG A 447 26.48 -5.04 24.70
N ASP A 448 26.20 -4.62 23.47
CA ASP A 448 25.39 -3.44 23.19
C ASP A 448 23.89 -3.71 23.37
N ILE A 449 23.19 -2.79 24.04
CA ILE A 449 21.74 -2.83 24.29
C ILE A 449 21.08 -1.48 24.00
N TRP A 450 19.77 -1.52 23.75
CA TRP A 450 18.96 -0.32 23.57
C TRP A 450 18.19 0.05 24.84
N VAL A 451 18.48 1.22 25.41
CA VAL A 451 17.74 1.75 26.57
C VAL A 451 16.68 2.73 26.08
N LYS A 452 15.42 2.36 26.26
CA LYS A 452 14.26 3.15 25.81
C LYS A 452 14.13 4.44 26.63
N ASP A 453 13.96 5.57 25.94
CA ASP A 453 13.60 6.86 26.52
C ASP A 453 12.17 7.20 26.09
N PRO A 454 11.18 7.24 27.00
CA PRO A 454 9.80 7.60 26.66
C PRO A 454 9.62 9.10 26.36
N LEU A 455 10.71 9.82 26.05
CA LEU A 455 10.78 11.26 25.85
C LEU A 455 10.46 12.04 27.13
N CYS A 456 10.92 11.57 28.29
CA CYS A 456 10.59 12.19 29.57
C CYS A 456 11.65 13.19 30.00
N ALA A 457 11.23 14.28 30.66
CA ALA A 457 12.17 15.18 31.33
C ALA A 457 12.71 14.54 32.62
N ASP A 458 11.88 13.75 33.31
CA ASP A 458 12.26 12.89 34.44
C ASP A 458 11.88 11.42 34.14
N PRO A 459 12.83 10.48 34.08
CA PRO A 459 12.55 9.06 33.82
C PRO A 459 11.78 8.35 34.95
N VAL A 460 11.58 8.98 36.12
CA VAL A 460 10.84 8.42 37.26
C VAL A 460 9.40 8.95 37.33
N ASP A 461 9.11 10.10 36.72
CA ASP A 461 7.78 10.72 36.71
C ASP A 461 7.17 10.72 35.30
N SER A 462 6.22 9.81 35.08
CA SER A 462 5.52 9.64 33.81
C SER A 462 4.69 10.86 33.39
N THR A 463 4.39 11.79 34.30
CA THR A 463 3.66 13.03 33.97
C THR A 463 4.52 14.05 33.24
N THR A 464 5.85 13.92 33.34
CA THR A 464 6.83 14.76 32.61
C THR A 464 7.17 14.22 31.23
N CYS A 465 6.54 13.14 30.80
CA CYS A 465 6.79 12.51 29.51
C CYS A 465 6.22 13.32 28.35
N GLY A 466 7.00 13.38 27.27
CA GLY A 466 6.71 14.12 26.05
C GLY A 466 7.65 15.31 25.83
N ARG A 467 7.72 15.77 24.58
CA ARG A 467 8.49 16.95 24.17
C ARG A 467 7.56 17.96 23.53
N VAL A 468 7.63 19.20 23.99
CA VAL A 468 6.91 20.32 23.40
C VAL A 468 7.69 20.81 22.19
N LEU A 469 7.01 20.93 21.06
CA LEU A 469 7.52 21.50 19.82
C LEU A 469 6.68 22.75 19.52
N GLY A 470 7.32 23.92 19.58
CA GLY A 470 6.72 25.15 19.11
C GLY A 470 6.68 25.24 17.57
N PRO A 471 6.07 26.29 17.03
CA PRO A 471 6.00 26.50 15.58
C PRO A 471 7.40 26.57 14.98
N ARG A 472 7.66 25.77 13.94
CA ARG A 472 8.98 25.65 13.28
C ARG A 472 10.12 25.13 14.18
N ASP A 473 9.82 24.64 15.37
CA ASP A 473 10.83 24.01 16.23
C ASP A 473 11.26 22.66 15.66
N GLU A 474 12.47 22.25 16.05
CA GLU A 474 13.08 21.01 15.64
C GLU A 474 13.59 20.23 16.85
N LEU A 475 13.33 18.93 16.87
CA LEU A 475 13.79 17.99 17.89
C LEU A 475 14.65 16.91 17.23
N THR A 476 15.91 16.82 17.64
CA THR A 476 16.76 15.69 17.29
C THR A 476 16.73 14.66 18.39
N LEU A 477 16.49 13.39 18.04
CA LEU A 477 16.52 12.26 18.94
C LEU A 477 17.09 11.02 18.24
N VAL A 478 17.47 10.00 18.99
CA VAL A 478 17.94 8.73 18.40
C VAL A 478 16.85 7.68 18.63
N VAL A 479 16.47 6.99 17.55
CA VAL A 479 15.60 5.82 17.60
C VAL A 479 16.41 4.56 17.35
N GLY A 480 16.04 3.47 18.00
CA GLY A 480 16.73 2.19 17.82
C GLY A 480 15.97 1.01 18.39
N ALA A 481 16.47 -0.18 18.07
CA ALA A 481 16.01 -1.45 18.58
C ALA A 481 17.18 -2.43 18.64
N ASP A 482 17.21 -3.24 19.70
CA ASP A 482 18.09 -4.38 19.87
C ASP A 482 17.32 -5.70 19.67
N SER A 483 18.06 -6.81 19.53
CA SER A 483 17.51 -8.16 19.33
C SER A 483 16.70 -8.33 18.03
N LEU A 484 17.08 -7.62 16.96
CA LEU A 484 16.47 -7.76 15.64
C LEU A 484 16.83 -9.12 15.01
N PRO A 485 15.94 -9.72 14.20
CA PRO A 485 16.16 -11.06 13.64
C PRO A 485 17.46 -11.18 12.85
N ALA A 486 18.27 -12.18 13.18
CA ALA A 486 19.59 -12.39 12.58
C ALA A 486 19.56 -12.48 11.04
N GLN A 487 18.51 -13.09 10.47
CA GLN A 487 18.34 -13.21 9.01
C GLN A 487 18.25 -11.85 8.32
N ILE A 488 17.45 -10.93 8.87
CA ILE A 488 17.26 -9.59 8.29
C ILE A 488 18.52 -8.75 8.50
N MET A 489 19.11 -8.82 9.69
CA MET A 489 20.32 -8.09 10.02
C MET A 489 21.52 -8.57 9.21
N ARG A 490 21.60 -9.88 8.93
CA ARG A 490 22.60 -10.45 8.02
C ARG A 490 22.42 -9.91 6.61
N ALA A 491 21.20 -9.88 6.09
CA ALA A 491 20.94 -9.35 4.75
C ALA A 491 21.33 -7.87 4.66
N LEU A 492 20.99 -7.06 5.67
CA LEU A 492 21.35 -5.63 5.72
C LEU A 492 22.85 -5.36 5.75
N VAL A 493 23.64 -6.22 6.41
CA VAL A 493 25.10 -6.07 6.46
C VAL A 493 25.77 -6.71 5.25
N LYS A 494 25.21 -7.80 4.70
CA LYS A 494 25.79 -8.47 3.54
C LYS A 494 25.57 -7.67 2.25
N ASN A 495 24.37 -7.14 2.03
CA ASN A 495 24.09 -6.26 0.91
C ASN A 495 23.19 -5.09 1.38
N PRO A 496 23.79 -3.97 1.82
CA PRO A 496 23.04 -2.82 2.30
C PRO A 496 22.18 -2.18 1.19
N THR A 497 20.88 -2.33 1.32
CA THR A 497 19.87 -1.66 0.49
C THR A 497 19.29 -0.44 1.21
N ALA A 498 18.56 0.42 0.48
CA ALA A 498 17.94 1.60 1.06
C ALA A 498 17.05 1.25 2.27
N LEU A 499 17.09 2.13 3.27
CA LEU A 499 16.22 2.02 4.45
C LEU A 499 15.15 3.11 4.40
N ARG A 500 13.92 2.69 4.65
CA ARG A 500 12.78 3.58 4.87
C ARG A 500 12.42 3.56 6.35
N PHE A 501 12.25 4.73 6.94
CA PHE A 501 11.83 4.91 8.32
C PHE A 501 10.46 5.56 8.32
N GLU A 502 9.44 4.85 8.80
CA GLU A 502 8.07 5.32 8.86
C GLU A 502 7.62 5.49 10.31
N VAL A 503 6.94 6.57 10.64
CA VAL A 503 6.34 6.75 11.94
C VAL A 503 5.08 5.88 12.04
N ALA A 504 5.16 4.81 12.83
CA ALA A 504 4.08 3.86 13.02
C ALA A 504 2.98 4.36 13.97
N SER A 505 3.37 5.09 15.01
CA SER A 505 2.42 5.69 15.95
C SER A 505 3.06 6.84 16.71
N TYR A 506 2.26 7.84 17.02
CA TYR A 506 2.60 8.93 17.92
C TYR A 506 1.31 9.52 18.51
N SER A 507 1.45 10.38 19.50
CA SER A 507 0.33 11.14 20.07
C SER A 507 0.70 12.60 20.22
N LEU A 508 -0.15 13.48 19.71
CA LEU A 508 0.02 14.93 19.78
C LEU A 508 -1.06 15.55 20.66
N PHE A 509 -0.64 16.45 21.55
CA PHE A 509 -1.52 17.16 22.46
C PHE A 509 -1.33 18.66 22.33
N GLN A 510 -2.44 19.40 22.32
CA GLN A 510 -2.46 20.83 22.51
C GLN A 510 -2.17 21.14 23.98
N LEU A 511 -1.50 22.27 24.22
CA LEU A 511 -1.23 22.78 25.55
C LEU A 511 -2.07 24.03 25.81
N ASP A 512 -2.31 24.32 27.08
CA ASP A 512 -2.82 25.63 27.48
C ASP A 512 -1.83 26.76 27.15
N ASP A 513 -2.28 28.02 27.23
CA ASP A 513 -1.45 29.21 26.93
C ASP A 513 -0.17 29.29 27.77
N TRP A 514 -0.11 28.55 28.88
CA TRP A 514 1.03 28.49 29.78
C TRP A 514 1.97 27.29 29.51
N GLY A 515 1.60 26.39 28.60
CA GLY A 515 2.41 25.23 28.20
C GLY A 515 2.48 24.11 29.24
N VAL A 516 1.56 24.08 30.21
CA VAL A 516 1.61 23.24 31.41
C VAL A 516 0.62 22.08 31.33
N GLU A 517 -0.63 22.34 30.93
CA GLU A 517 -1.69 21.32 30.92
C GLU A 517 -2.05 20.88 29.50
N GLU A 518 -2.30 19.58 29.33
CA GLU A 518 -2.78 19.00 28.07
C GLU A 518 -4.28 19.27 27.94
N THR A 519 -4.66 20.15 27.01
CA THR A 519 -6.04 20.62 26.84
C THR A 519 -6.81 19.76 25.85
N VAL A 520 -6.20 19.46 24.70
CA VAL A 520 -6.84 18.74 23.59
C VAL A 520 -5.92 17.67 23.03
N ASN A 521 -6.48 16.51 22.68
CA ASN A 521 -5.77 15.49 21.91
C ASN A 521 -6.09 15.69 20.42
N TYR A 522 -5.08 15.98 19.61
CA TYR A 522 -5.26 16.27 18.18
C TYR A 522 -5.78 15.07 17.38
N ALA A 523 -5.70 13.84 17.90
CA ALA A 523 -6.39 12.71 17.26
C ALA A 523 -7.91 12.90 17.21
N LYS A 524 -8.50 13.51 18.26
CA LYS A 524 -9.94 13.80 18.30
C LYS A 524 -10.31 15.00 17.42
N VAL A 525 -9.41 15.96 17.30
CA VAL A 525 -9.57 17.10 16.39
C VAL A 525 -9.53 16.60 14.95
N GLY A 526 -8.53 15.77 14.62
CA GLY A 526 -8.41 15.13 13.31
C GLY A 526 -9.64 14.30 12.92
N GLU A 527 -10.31 13.61 13.87
CA GLU A 527 -11.58 12.93 13.59
C GLU A 527 -12.70 13.91 13.21
N ARG A 528 -12.76 15.09 13.82
CA ARG A 528 -13.75 16.12 13.49
C ARG A 528 -13.47 16.76 12.14
N VAL A 529 -12.21 17.14 11.91
CA VAL A 529 -11.75 17.67 10.62
C VAL A 529 -12.01 16.65 9.50
N ALA A 530 -11.71 15.37 9.70
CA ALA A 530 -12.00 14.32 8.73
C ALA A 530 -13.51 14.09 8.48
N GLN A 531 -14.38 14.58 9.35
CA GLN A 531 -15.84 14.57 9.20
C GLN A 531 -16.40 15.88 8.63
N ARG A 532 -15.57 16.85 8.25
CA ARG A 532 -15.99 18.13 7.65
C ARG A 532 -15.20 18.47 6.39
N CYS A 533 -13.96 17.99 6.32
CA CYS A 533 -13.00 18.30 5.28
C CYS A 533 -12.69 17.11 4.40
N GLY A 534 -12.28 17.41 3.16
CA GLY A 534 -11.57 16.47 2.31
C GLY A 534 -10.08 16.84 2.26
N LEU A 535 -9.22 15.84 2.06
CA LEU A 535 -7.78 16.05 1.97
C LEU A 535 -7.37 16.26 0.51
N LEU A 536 -6.74 17.39 0.25
CA LEU A 536 -5.98 17.64 -0.98
C LEU A 536 -4.49 17.56 -0.67
N ALA A 537 -3.82 16.55 -1.21
CA ALA A 537 -2.37 16.40 -1.09
C ALA A 537 -1.69 16.73 -2.42
N VAL A 538 -0.73 17.65 -2.41
CA VAL A 538 0.02 18.07 -3.59
C VAL A 538 1.49 17.73 -3.40
N ASP A 539 1.98 16.75 -4.13
CA ASP A 539 3.39 16.36 -4.21
C ASP A 539 4.03 16.97 -5.45
N HIS A 540 4.91 17.95 -5.22
CA HIS A 540 5.60 18.68 -6.27
C HIS A 540 6.75 17.89 -6.92
N GLY A 541 7.00 16.64 -6.51
CA GLY A 541 8.08 15.79 -7.03
C GLY A 541 9.49 16.24 -6.63
N ASN A 542 9.60 17.30 -5.81
CA ASN A 542 10.85 17.85 -5.26
C ASN A 542 11.02 17.53 -3.76
N GLY A 543 10.24 16.58 -3.24
CA GLY A 543 10.16 16.23 -1.82
C GLY A 543 9.32 17.20 -0.98
N GLU A 544 8.66 18.20 -1.55
CA GLU A 544 7.69 19.02 -0.82
C GLU A 544 6.27 18.51 -1.10
N VAL A 545 5.58 18.11 -0.03
CA VAL A 545 4.13 17.94 -0.04
C VAL A 545 3.43 18.99 0.76
N GLU A 546 2.36 19.47 0.15
CA GLU A 546 1.39 20.35 0.77
C GLU A 546 0.11 19.53 1.01
N ASN A 547 -0.23 19.34 2.29
CA ASN A 547 -1.47 18.68 2.71
C ASN A 547 -2.46 19.74 3.15
N LEU A 548 -3.62 19.79 2.50
CA LEU A 548 -4.65 20.78 2.76
C LEU A 548 -5.94 20.06 3.13
N MET A 549 -6.37 20.21 4.38
CA MET A 549 -7.66 19.69 4.85
C MET A 549 -8.74 20.74 4.58
N ILE A 550 -9.33 20.66 3.39
CA ILE A 550 -10.25 21.69 2.88
C ILE A 550 -11.67 21.40 3.34
N ALA A 551 -12.33 22.39 3.93
CA ALA A 551 -13.73 22.30 4.34
C ALA A 551 -14.66 22.03 3.14
N THR A 552 -15.57 21.06 3.28
CA THR A 552 -16.45 20.59 2.19
C THR A 552 -17.95 20.71 2.53
N ASN A 553 -18.24 21.30 3.67
CA ASN A 553 -19.55 21.39 4.33
C ASN A 553 -20.28 22.73 4.11
N VAL A 554 -19.64 23.70 3.43
CA VAL A 554 -20.22 25.02 3.13
C VAL A 554 -21.29 24.91 2.03
N HIS A 555 -20.92 24.32 0.89
CA HIS A 555 -21.83 24.19 -0.25
C HIS A 555 -22.82 23.05 -0.05
N ARG A 556 -24.10 23.33 -0.31
CA ARG A 556 -25.18 22.36 -0.18
C ARG A 556 -26.05 22.27 -1.43
N HIS A 557 -26.64 21.10 -1.63
CA HIS A 557 -27.70 20.86 -2.60
C HIS A 557 -29.03 21.39 -2.06
N ALA A 558 -30.04 21.50 -2.92
CA ALA A 558 -31.37 21.97 -2.54
C ALA A 558 -32.07 21.09 -1.49
N ASP A 559 -31.65 19.83 -1.33
CA ASP A 559 -32.14 18.90 -0.30
C ASP A 559 -31.37 19.02 1.03
N GLY A 560 -30.39 19.91 1.10
CA GLY A 560 -29.52 20.17 2.24
C GLY A 560 -28.33 19.21 2.38
N SER A 561 -28.14 18.27 1.45
CA SER A 561 -26.95 17.43 1.41
C SER A 561 -25.70 18.23 0.99
N GLY A 562 -24.52 17.84 1.49
CA GLY A 562 -23.26 18.52 1.16
C GLY A 562 -22.87 18.31 -0.30
N ARG A 563 -22.48 19.38 -0.99
CA ARG A 563 -22.08 19.39 -2.40
C ARG A 563 -20.58 19.15 -2.60
N GLY A 564 -19.79 19.25 -1.54
CA GLY A 564 -18.33 19.22 -1.63
C GLY A 564 -17.77 20.48 -2.31
N VAL A 565 -16.47 20.44 -2.61
CA VAL A 565 -15.73 21.52 -3.24
C VAL A 565 -15.09 21.02 -4.53
N THR A 566 -15.23 21.76 -5.62
CA THR A 566 -14.57 21.40 -6.89
C THR A 566 -13.07 21.65 -6.83
N LEU A 567 -12.25 20.90 -7.58
CA LEU A 567 -10.80 21.16 -7.63
C LEU A 567 -10.47 22.57 -8.12
N ARG A 568 -11.31 23.15 -8.99
CA ARG A 568 -11.18 24.55 -9.38
C ARG A 568 -11.22 25.49 -8.18
N GLU A 569 -12.18 25.29 -7.30
CA GLU A 569 -12.38 26.11 -6.10
C GLU A 569 -11.34 25.78 -5.03
N ALA A 570 -11.09 24.49 -4.78
CA ALA A 570 -10.09 24.03 -3.82
C ALA A 570 -8.70 24.59 -4.13
N LEU A 571 -8.25 24.50 -5.39
CA LEU A 571 -6.94 24.98 -5.82
C LEU A 571 -6.92 26.50 -6.00
N GLY A 572 -7.93 27.08 -6.66
CA GLY A 572 -7.91 28.49 -7.06
C GLY A 572 -8.37 29.46 -5.97
N ASP A 573 -9.51 29.18 -5.36
CA ASP A 573 -10.19 30.12 -4.45
C ASP A 573 -9.78 29.91 -2.99
N ILE A 574 -9.58 28.66 -2.55
CA ILE A 574 -9.28 28.31 -1.16
C ILE A 574 -7.75 28.23 -0.94
N ALA A 575 -7.07 27.32 -1.64
CA ALA A 575 -5.63 27.14 -1.48
C ALA A 575 -4.78 28.20 -2.19
N VAL A 576 -5.39 28.97 -3.12
CA VAL A 576 -4.74 30.01 -3.93
C VAL A 576 -3.46 29.52 -4.61
N LEU A 577 -3.51 28.30 -5.15
CA LEU A 577 -2.46 27.66 -5.92
C LEU A 577 -2.60 28.05 -7.40
N ASP A 578 -1.51 28.59 -7.98
CA ASP A 578 -1.43 28.81 -9.43
C ASP A 578 -1.35 27.44 -10.13
N TYR A 579 -2.33 27.10 -10.96
CA TYR A 579 -2.32 25.87 -11.76
C TYR A 579 -2.75 26.17 -13.19
N ALA A 580 -2.33 25.32 -14.12
CA ALA A 580 -2.80 25.38 -15.50
C ALA A 580 -3.26 24.01 -15.97
N THR A 581 -4.31 24.01 -16.78
CA THR A 581 -4.82 22.84 -17.47
C THR A 581 -4.56 22.94 -18.97
N VAL A 582 -4.52 21.79 -19.64
CA VAL A 582 -4.38 21.68 -21.09
C VAL A 582 -5.51 20.83 -21.66
N ARG A 583 -5.85 21.11 -22.92
CA ARG A 583 -6.80 20.32 -23.71
C ARG A 583 -6.06 19.68 -24.88
N THR A 584 -6.11 18.36 -25.00
CA THR A 584 -5.54 17.63 -26.13
C THR A 584 -6.51 17.56 -27.32
N ASP A 585 -5.99 17.68 -28.54
CA ASP A 585 -6.79 17.61 -29.77
C ASP A 585 -7.39 16.21 -29.94
N GLY A 586 -8.73 16.13 -29.91
CA GLY A 586 -9.48 14.87 -30.07
C GLY A 586 -10.31 14.48 -28.85
N ASP A 587 -10.14 15.14 -27.71
CA ASP A 587 -10.95 14.89 -26.52
C ASP A 587 -12.30 15.63 -26.56
N GLU A 588 -13.31 15.04 -25.90
CA GLU A 588 -14.66 15.61 -25.79
C GLU A 588 -14.64 17.01 -25.14
N PRO A 589 -15.60 17.91 -25.42
CA PRO A 589 -15.67 19.20 -24.72
C PRO A 589 -15.78 18.99 -23.20
N GLY A 590 -14.89 19.61 -22.41
CA GLY A 590 -14.84 19.45 -20.94
C GLY A 590 -13.89 18.34 -20.45
N SER A 591 -12.77 18.13 -21.14
CA SER A 591 -11.76 17.12 -20.79
C SER A 591 -10.43 17.78 -20.43
N GLU A 592 -10.46 18.84 -19.62
CA GLU A 592 -9.22 19.51 -19.23
C GLU A 592 -8.37 18.63 -18.33
N LYS A 593 -7.05 18.70 -18.56
CA LYS A 593 -6.03 17.86 -17.93
C LYS A 593 -5.02 18.72 -17.19
N LEU A 594 -4.56 18.30 -16.01
CA LEU A 594 -3.62 19.07 -15.22
C LEU A 594 -2.24 19.13 -15.90
N LEU A 595 -1.79 20.34 -16.24
CA LEU A 595 -0.48 20.57 -16.85
C LEU A 595 0.59 20.94 -15.82
N ARG A 596 0.26 21.82 -14.86
CA ARG A 596 1.21 22.29 -13.84
C ARG A 596 0.50 22.78 -12.57
N ILE A 597 1.23 22.75 -11.47
CA ILE A 597 0.90 23.44 -10.21
C ILE A 597 2.15 24.21 -9.74
N LYS A 598 2.02 25.51 -9.49
CA LYS A 598 3.08 26.49 -9.15
C LYS A 598 4.16 26.61 -10.25
N ASN A 599 5.10 27.56 -10.09
CA ASN A 599 6.28 27.73 -10.96
C ASN A 599 7.28 26.57 -10.79
N THR A 600 6.90 25.36 -11.21
CA THR A 600 7.79 24.22 -11.32
C THR A 600 8.80 24.50 -12.43
N TRP A 601 10.06 24.69 -12.03
CA TRP A 601 11.27 25.03 -12.79
C TRP A 601 11.59 24.13 -14.01
N ALA A 602 10.72 23.17 -14.35
CA ALA A 602 10.89 22.25 -15.47
C ALA A 602 10.24 22.72 -16.78
N TYR A 603 9.22 23.60 -16.74
CA TYR A 603 8.46 23.95 -17.96
C TYR A 603 8.87 25.28 -18.63
N ASP A 604 9.68 26.11 -17.96
CA ASP A 604 9.97 27.50 -18.39
C ASP A 604 10.96 27.62 -19.56
N LYS A 605 11.50 26.53 -20.12
CA LYS A 605 12.42 26.59 -21.27
C LYS A 605 11.78 26.45 -22.64
N CYS A 606 10.48 26.18 -22.73
CA CYS A 606 9.78 26.14 -24.02
C CYS A 606 9.16 27.49 -24.42
N ASP A 607 9.17 28.50 -23.54
CA ASP A 607 8.57 29.81 -23.80
C ASP A 607 9.62 30.95 -23.90
N SER A 608 10.78 30.66 -24.51
CA SER A 608 11.73 31.73 -24.84
C SER A 608 11.30 32.39 -26.14
N SER A 609 10.81 33.62 -26.04
CA SER A 609 10.39 34.50 -27.14
C SER A 609 11.58 35.00 -28.00
N SER A 610 12.48 34.11 -28.40
CA SER A 610 13.57 34.41 -29.32
C SER A 610 13.10 34.16 -30.76
N PRO A 611 13.15 35.17 -31.66
CA PRO A 611 12.62 35.04 -33.02
C PRO A 611 13.42 34.13 -33.95
N ASP A 612 14.53 33.54 -33.48
CA ASP A 612 15.36 32.55 -34.19
C ASP A 612 15.41 31.17 -33.48
N TYR A 613 14.50 30.91 -32.53
CA TYR A 613 14.40 29.62 -31.85
C TYR A 613 13.24 28.81 -32.45
N ASP A 614 13.53 27.62 -32.96
CA ASP A 614 12.52 26.66 -33.44
C ASP A 614 12.16 25.71 -32.27
N PRO A 615 11.00 25.89 -31.61
CA PRO A 615 10.61 25.05 -30.48
C PRO A 615 10.23 23.62 -30.90
N ALA A 616 10.04 23.32 -32.18
CA ALA A 616 9.61 22.00 -32.62
C ALA A 616 10.76 20.97 -32.70
N GLU A 617 11.98 21.38 -33.04
CA GLU A 617 13.11 20.43 -33.19
C GLU A 617 13.82 20.07 -31.86
N ASP A 618 13.71 20.90 -30.81
CA ASP A 618 14.39 20.68 -29.50
C ASP A 618 13.44 20.05 -28.46
N CYS A 619 12.12 20.09 -28.68
CA CYS A 619 11.11 19.43 -27.83
C CYS A 619 10.89 17.95 -28.19
N GLU A 620 11.15 17.54 -29.43
CA GLU A 620 10.97 16.15 -29.87
C GLU A 620 12.11 15.20 -29.43
N ASN A 621 13.23 15.73 -28.90
CA ASN A 621 14.46 14.95 -28.71
C ASN A 621 14.93 14.72 -27.26
N ARG A 622 14.13 15.00 -26.23
CA ARG A 622 14.49 14.57 -24.86
C ARG A 622 13.29 14.09 -24.06
N HIS A 623 13.42 12.87 -23.55
CA HIS A 623 12.62 12.11 -22.59
C HIS A 623 12.29 12.83 -21.26
N ARG A 624 12.30 14.17 -21.21
CA ARG A 624 12.00 14.99 -20.02
C ARG A 624 10.50 15.16 -19.82
N MET A 625 9.74 14.08 -19.80
CA MET A 625 8.31 14.15 -19.60
C MET A 625 8.02 13.98 -18.12
N GLY A 626 8.04 15.09 -17.39
CA GLY A 626 7.37 15.13 -16.10
C GLY A 626 5.86 15.10 -16.31
N LEU A 627 5.15 14.26 -15.59
CA LEU A 627 3.69 14.13 -15.67
C LEU A 627 3.06 14.30 -14.29
N TRP A 628 1.85 14.87 -14.27
CA TRP A 628 1.02 14.91 -13.08
C TRP A 628 0.10 13.70 -13.04
N LEU A 629 0.18 12.93 -11.96
CA LEU A 629 -0.80 11.91 -11.62
C LEU A 629 -1.88 12.53 -10.74
N VAL A 630 -3.14 12.31 -11.12
CA VAL A 630 -4.32 12.71 -10.35
C VAL A 630 -5.04 11.44 -9.92
N GLY A 631 -5.18 11.25 -8.61
CA GLY A 631 -5.88 10.11 -8.03
C GLY A 631 -6.68 10.52 -6.81
N GLY A 632 -7.68 9.73 -6.43
CA GLY A 632 -8.46 9.99 -5.23
C GLY A 632 -9.26 8.78 -4.76
N SER A 633 -9.91 8.93 -3.61
CA SER A 633 -10.64 7.84 -2.95
C SER A 633 -12.11 7.70 -3.38
N ASP A 634 -12.62 8.62 -4.20
CA ASP A 634 -14.01 8.62 -4.66
C ASP A 634 -14.26 7.74 -5.90
N ARG A 635 -15.52 7.34 -6.12
CA ARG A 635 -15.96 6.56 -7.30
C ARG A 635 -15.69 7.26 -8.63
N GLN A 636 -15.52 8.58 -8.68
CA GLN A 636 -15.11 9.30 -9.90
C GLN A 636 -13.73 8.85 -10.46
N PHE A 637 -12.94 8.14 -9.65
CA PHE A 637 -11.67 7.52 -10.04
C PHE A 637 -11.79 6.02 -10.36
N ASP A 638 -13.01 5.45 -10.39
CA ASP A 638 -13.22 4.05 -10.78
C ASP A 638 -12.97 3.80 -12.29
N ASP A 639 -12.49 2.61 -12.64
CA ASP A 639 -12.14 2.22 -14.02
C ASP A 639 -13.30 2.34 -15.03
N ASN A 640 -14.54 2.25 -14.54
CA ASN A 640 -15.75 2.35 -15.34
C ASN A 640 -16.44 3.72 -15.22
N ALA A 641 -15.87 4.65 -14.44
CA ALA A 641 -16.40 6.00 -14.32
C ALA A 641 -16.17 6.75 -15.64
N PRO A 642 -17.12 7.61 -16.07
CA PRO A 642 -16.91 8.46 -17.22
C PRO A 642 -15.68 9.36 -17.01
N PRO A 643 -15.03 9.83 -18.10
CA PRO A 643 -14.04 10.89 -18.01
C PRO A 643 -14.68 12.11 -17.32
N VAL A 644 -14.00 12.65 -16.32
CA VAL A 644 -14.43 13.86 -15.60
C VAL A 644 -13.36 14.92 -15.84
N ASP A 645 -13.78 16.16 -16.14
CA ASP A 645 -12.89 17.30 -16.27
C ASP A 645 -12.09 17.50 -14.98
N PHE A 646 -10.79 17.79 -15.06
CA PHE A 646 -9.97 18.07 -13.88
C PHE A 646 -10.60 19.13 -12.97
N ASN A 647 -11.14 20.21 -13.55
CA ASN A 647 -11.73 21.31 -12.77
C ASN A 647 -13.05 20.93 -12.10
N GLU A 648 -13.75 19.94 -12.62
CA GLU A 648 -15.07 19.50 -12.14
C GLU A 648 -14.99 18.34 -11.15
N LEU A 649 -13.78 17.80 -10.90
CA LEU A 649 -13.55 16.83 -9.84
C LEU A 649 -13.98 17.40 -8.50
N VAL A 650 -14.83 16.68 -7.78
CA VAL A 650 -15.38 17.12 -6.49
C VAL A 650 -14.64 16.42 -5.35
N LEU A 651 -14.14 17.20 -4.41
CA LEU A 651 -13.63 16.75 -3.12
C LEU A 651 -14.77 16.80 -2.10
N ASN A 652 -15.18 15.63 -1.61
CA ASN A 652 -16.18 15.53 -0.54
C ASN A 652 -15.53 15.25 0.82
N ASN A 653 -16.34 15.40 1.86
CA ASN A 653 -15.99 15.10 3.23
C ASN A 653 -15.43 13.67 3.41
N GLY A 654 -14.28 13.57 4.09
CA GLY A 654 -13.58 12.31 4.35
C GLY A 654 -12.94 11.67 3.11
N GLN A 655 -13.03 12.33 1.95
CA GLN A 655 -12.36 11.91 0.73
C GLN A 655 -10.99 12.54 0.61
N GLN A 656 -10.17 11.96 -0.27
CA GLN A 656 -8.84 12.45 -0.55
C GLN A 656 -8.62 12.52 -2.06
N ILE A 657 -7.95 13.59 -2.50
CA ILE A 657 -7.40 13.74 -3.84
C ILE A 657 -5.91 14.02 -3.71
N ASN A 658 -5.11 13.36 -4.54
CA ASN A 658 -3.66 13.49 -4.59
C ASN A 658 -3.24 13.93 -5.98
N LEU A 659 -2.35 14.91 -6.01
CA LEU A 659 -1.72 15.45 -7.20
C LEU A 659 -0.22 15.17 -7.05
N VAL A 660 0.32 14.27 -7.87
CA VAL A 660 1.72 13.83 -7.74
C VAL A 660 2.48 14.08 -9.02
N TYR A 661 3.56 14.86 -8.94
CA TYR A 661 4.45 15.09 -10.07
C TYR A 661 5.54 14.01 -10.11
N LEU A 662 5.59 13.26 -11.21
CA LEU A 662 6.61 12.26 -11.49
C LEU A 662 7.48 12.75 -12.65
N GLN A 663 8.77 12.48 -12.58
CA GLN A 663 9.74 12.83 -13.61
C GLN A 663 10.65 11.62 -13.86
N ASP A 664 10.90 11.34 -15.14
CA ASP A 664 11.92 10.41 -15.63
C ASP A 664 12.93 11.30 -16.38
N SER A 665 14.13 11.45 -15.84
CA SER A 665 15.10 12.45 -16.30
C SER A 665 15.98 11.95 -17.44
N ASP A 666 16.14 10.64 -17.59
CA ASP A 666 17.01 10.00 -18.57
C ASP A 666 16.26 9.09 -19.57
N GLY A 667 15.02 8.71 -19.27
CA GLY A 667 14.06 8.07 -20.16
C GLY A 667 14.10 6.55 -20.18
N GLU A 668 14.71 5.90 -19.19
CA GLU A 668 14.82 4.44 -19.13
C GLU A 668 13.58 3.75 -18.53
N GLY A 669 12.65 4.53 -17.96
CA GLY A 669 11.46 4.00 -17.31
C GLY A 669 11.66 3.68 -15.83
N ILE A 670 12.70 4.21 -15.18
CA ILE A 670 12.72 4.45 -13.73
C ILE A 670 12.48 5.95 -13.51
N PHE A 671 11.69 6.32 -12.48
CA PHE A 671 11.48 7.74 -12.16
C PHE A 671 12.57 8.25 -11.22
N ASP A 672 12.86 9.56 -11.28
CA ASP A 672 13.84 10.28 -10.43
C ASP A 672 13.76 9.91 -8.94
N ARG A 673 12.55 9.67 -8.41
CA ARG A 673 12.34 9.28 -7.00
C ARG A 673 12.80 7.85 -6.72
N GLU A 674 12.56 6.97 -7.67
CA GLU A 674 12.93 5.57 -7.57
C GLU A 674 14.44 5.39 -7.78
N GLU A 675 15.04 6.14 -8.68
CA GLU A 675 16.51 6.18 -8.87
C GLU A 675 17.21 6.62 -7.57
N TYR A 676 16.65 7.62 -6.88
CA TYR A 676 17.12 8.02 -5.54
C TYR A 676 17.15 6.86 -4.54
N LEU A 677 16.11 6.00 -4.56
CA LEU A 677 16.01 4.85 -3.66
C LEU A 677 16.96 3.73 -4.05
N LEU A 678 17.16 3.51 -5.34
CA LEU A 678 18.13 2.54 -5.85
C LEU A 678 19.57 3.04 -5.65
N GLY A 679 19.77 4.35 -5.49
CA GLY A 679 21.08 4.98 -5.40
C GLY A 679 21.77 5.10 -6.76
N THR A 680 20.97 5.23 -7.82
CA THR A 680 21.40 5.36 -9.22
C THR A 680 21.39 6.83 -9.66
N ASP A 681 22.12 7.16 -10.72
CA ASP A 681 22.20 8.53 -11.25
C ASP A 681 21.04 8.80 -12.20
N LYS A 682 20.07 9.59 -11.73
CA LYS A 682 18.89 10.03 -12.49
C LYS A 682 19.09 10.69 -13.85
N THR A 683 20.32 10.92 -14.27
CA THR A 683 20.64 11.54 -15.56
C THR A 683 21.29 10.57 -16.53
N LEU A 684 21.49 9.32 -16.12
CA LEU A 684 22.25 8.30 -16.81
C LEU A 684 21.48 6.97 -16.78
N PRO A 685 21.02 6.45 -17.94
CA PRO A 685 20.31 5.18 -17.99
C PRO A 685 21.13 3.94 -17.59
N ASP A 686 22.38 4.09 -17.21
CA ASP A 686 23.30 3.00 -16.90
C ASP A 686 24.31 3.62 -15.93
N SER A 687 24.02 3.45 -14.64
CA SER A 687 24.69 4.19 -13.57
C SER A 687 26.11 3.72 -13.30
N ASP A 688 26.38 2.45 -13.54
CA ASP A 688 27.69 1.83 -13.28
C ASP A 688 28.52 1.53 -14.53
N TYR A 689 27.94 1.74 -15.72
CA TYR A 689 28.52 1.62 -17.04
C TYR A 689 28.93 0.19 -17.43
N ASP A 690 28.21 -0.82 -16.95
CA ASP A 690 28.46 -2.22 -17.27
C ASP A 690 27.77 -2.67 -18.58
N GLY A 691 26.83 -1.87 -19.09
CA GLY A 691 26.08 -2.11 -20.31
C GLY A 691 24.69 -2.71 -20.12
N LEU A 692 24.21 -2.87 -18.89
CA LEU A 692 22.80 -3.00 -18.53
C LEU A 692 22.27 -1.63 -18.11
N ASP A 693 20.99 -1.36 -18.39
CA ASP A 693 20.34 -0.16 -17.85
C ASP A 693 19.78 -0.43 -16.45
N ASP A 694 19.66 0.61 -15.63
CA ASP A 694 19.28 0.43 -14.22
C ASP A 694 17.86 -0.19 -14.12
N TYR A 695 17.01 0.10 -15.12
CA TYR A 695 15.73 -0.56 -15.33
C TYR A 695 15.86 -2.08 -15.45
N THR A 696 16.73 -2.57 -16.34
CA THR A 696 16.93 -4.00 -16.55
C THR A 696 17.37 -4.66 -15.25
N GLU A 697 18.30 -4.05 -14.54
CA GLU A 697 18.91 -4.62 -13.34
C GLU A 697 17.93 -4.67 -12.17
N ALA A 698 17.26 -3.55 -11.90
CA ALA A 698 16.36 -3.42 -10.76
C ALA A 698 14.97 -4.03 -11.00
N LYS A 699 14.50 -4.12 -12.26
CA LYS A 699 13.11 -4.51 -12.61
C LYS A 699 12.98 -5.77 -13.43
N GLU A 700 13.82 -5.96 -14.42
CA GLU A 700 13.68 -7.09 -15.33
C GLU A 700 14.39 -8.31 -14.77
N GLY A 701 15.65 -8.17 -14.38
CA GLY A 701 16.52 -9.25 -13.94
C GLY A 701 16.62 -10.38 -14.97
N TRP A 702 17.04 -11.56 -14.52
CA TRP A 702 17.00 -12.79 -15.32
C TRP A 702 16.83 -14.03 -14.46
N GLN A 703 16.48 -15.15 -15.10
CA GLN A 703 16.46 -16.45 -14.44
C GLN A 703 17.83 -17.13 -14.54
N VAL A 704 18.36 -17.53 -13.39
CA VAL A 704 19.52 -18.41 -13.28
C VAL A 704 19.03 -19.86 -13.22
N ALA A 705 19.58 -20.71 -14.07
CA ALA A 705 19.19 -22.11 -14.19
C ALA A 705 20.41 -23.04 -14.16
N VAL A 706 20.85 -23.37 -12.95
CA VAL A 706 21.91 -24.37 -12.74
C VAL A 706 21.37 -25.78 -12.88
N SER A 707 22.07 -26.62 -13.64
CA SER A 707 21.71 -28.02 -13.87
C SER A 707 21.63 -28.81 -12.56
N GLY A 708 20.54 -29.53 -12.38
CA GLY A 708 20.27 -30.28 -11.14
C GLY A 708 19.83 -29.42 -9.95
N LYS A 709 19.74 -28.09 -10.09
CA LYS A 709 19.16 -27.16 -9.10
C LYS A 709 17.85 -26.55 -9.65
N ARG A 710 17.05 -25.96 -8.76
CA ARG A 710 15.82 -25.26 -9.17
C ARG A 710 16.18 -23.89 -9.73
N PRO A 711 15.59 -23.44 -10.85
CA PRO A 711 15.79 -22.08 -11.33
C PRO A 711 15.27 -21.06 -10.34
N TYR A 712 15.93 -19.92 -10.26
CA TYR A 712 15.52 -18.77 -9.46
C TYR A 712 15.80 -17.48 -10.23
N HIS A 713 15.08 -16.42 -9.89
CA HIS A 713 15.24 -15.12 -10.54
C HIS A 713 16.21 -14.27 -9.72
N VAL A 714 17.09 -13.57 -10.41
CA VAL A 714 18.08 -12.66 -9.82
C VAL A 714 17.87 -11.25 -10.39
N TYR A 715 18.23 -10.27 -9.58
CA TYR A 715 18.23 -8.86 -9.92
C TYR A 715 19.58 -8.34 -9.45
N PRO A 716 20.52 -8.00 -10.34
CA PRO A 716 21.79 -7.40 -9.96
C PRO A 716 21.59 -6.03 -9.28
N ASP A 717 22.66 -5.51 -8.69
CA ASP A 717 22.65 -4.21 -8.05
C ASP A 717 23.16 -3.15 -9.05
N PRO A 718 22.31 -2.22 -9.56
CA PRO A 718 22.66 -1.29 -10.65
C PRO A 718 23.75 -0.27 -10.30
N ARG A 719 24.23 -0.32 -9.06
CA ARG A 719 25.34 0.50 -8.60
C ARG A 719 26.68 -0.17 -8.88
N PHE A 720 26.75 -1.46 -9.18
CA PHE A 720 28.00 -2.23 -9.25
C PHE A 720 28.10 -3.11 -10.49
N SER A 721 29.06 -2.77 -11.35
CA SER A 721 29.31 -3.49 -12.59
C SER A 721 29.82 -4.94 -12.44
N ASP A 722 30.03 -5.42 -11.22
CA ASP A 722 30.58 -6.74 -10.86
C ASP A 722 30.33 -6.91 -9.35
N VAL A 723 29.18 -7.48 -9.02
CA VAL A 723 28.64 -7.51 -7.65
C VAL A 723 29.38 -8.48 -6.73
N ASP A 724 29.85 -9.62 -7.23
CA ASP A 724 30.54 -10.64 -6.43
C ASP A 724 32.07 -10.62 -6.55
N GLY A 725 32.61 -9.83 -7.49
CA GLY A 725 34.03 -9.52 -7.62
C GLY A 725 34.84 -10.60 -8.32
N ASP A 726 34.20 -11.45 -9.13
CA ASP A 726 34.83 -12.54 -9.87
C ASP A 726 35.45 -12.10 -11.23
N ALA A 727 35.31 -10.81 -11.55
CA ALA A 727 35.76 -10.15 -12.79
C ALA A 727 34.89 -10.43 -14.03
N LEU A 728 33.73 -11.06 -13.87
CA LEU A 728 32.64 -11.07 -14.83
C LEU A 728 31.66 -9.94 -14.46
N SER A 729 31.30 -9.09 -15.42
CA SER A 729 30.31 -8.05 -15.15
C SER A 729 28.89 -8.61 -15.17
N ASP A 730 27.95 -7.96 -14.50
CA ASP A 730 26.55 -8.37 -14.42
C ASP A 730 25.92 -8.53 -15.83
N SER A 731 26.29 -7.67 -16.79
CA SER A 731 25.98 -7.83 -18.22
C SER A 731 26.55 -9.12 -18.83
N GLY A 732 27.78 -9.47 -18.47
CA GLY A 732 28.45 -10.71 -18.87
C GLY A 732 27.77 -11.94 -18.27
N GLU A 733 27.39 -11.87 -17.00
CA GLU A 733 26.68 -12.91 -16.27
C GLU A 733 25.29 -13.16 -16.83
N ARG A 734 24.53 -12.09 -17.13
CA ARG A 734 23.27 -12.19 -17.86
C ARG A 734 23.46 -12.91 -19.20
N GLY A 735 24.58 -12.67 -19.88
CA GLY A 735 24.96 -13.34 -21.12
C GLY A 735 25.24 -14.83 -20.98
N LEU A 736 25.78 -15.27 -19.83
CA LEU A 736 26.05 -16.67 -19.51
C LEU A 736 24.89 -17.36 -18.77
N GLY A 737 23.97 -16.59 -18.19
CA GLY A 737 22.89 -17.05 -17.33
C GLY A 737 23.31 -17.34 -15.89
N THR A 738 24.45 -16.81 -15.43
CA THR A 738 25.05 -16.99 -14.10
C THR A 738 24.46 -16.04 -13.06
N ASP A 739 24.80 -16.25 -11.78
CA ASP A 739 24.24 -15.53 -10.62
C ASP A 739 25.19 -14.43 -10.12
N PRO A 740 24.80 -13.13 -10.20
CA PRO A 740 25.65 -11.97 -9.87
C PRO A 740 26.08 -11.87 -8.41
N TYR A 741 25.55 -12.74 -7.56
CA TYR A 741 25.90 -12.80 -6.15
C TYR A 741 26.79 -14.01 -5.82
N LYS A 742 27.27 -14.76 -6.82
CA LYS A 742 28.07 -15.97 -6.66
C LYS A 742 29.14 -16.10 -7.74
N ALA A 743 30.38 -15.82 -7.31
CA ALA A 743 31.55 -16.02 -8.15
C ALA A 743 31.60 -17.41 -8.81
N ASP A 744 31.13 -18.46 -8.12
CA ASP A 744 31.01 -19.82 -8.66
C ASP A 744 29.52 -20.23 -8.60
N THR A 745 28.80 -20.00 -9.70
CA THR A 745 27.34 -20.15 -9.76
C THR A 745 26.91 -21.59 -9.55
N ASP A 746 27.58 -22.53 -10.22
CA ASP A 746 27.24 -23.95 -10.12
C ASP A 746 27.92 -24.67 -8.94
N GLY A 747 28.98 -24.09 -8.39
CA GLY A 747 29.65 -24.50 -7.17
C GLY A 747 30.61 -25.67 -7.35
N ASP A 748 31.11 -25.90 -8.56
CA ASP A 748 31.96 -27.04 -8.90
C ASP A 748 33.47 -26.81 -8.64
N GLY A 749 33.88 -25.55 -8.49
CA GLY A 749 35.27 -25.14 -8.28
C GLY A 749 36.19 -25.35 -9.49
N ALA A 750 35.68 -25.37 -10.72
CA ALA A 750 36.46 -25.43 -11.95
C ALA A 750 37.33 -24.17 -12.14
N GLU A 751 38.49 -24.37 -12.79
CA GLU A 751 39.46 -23.36 -13.24
C GLU A 751 39.90 -22.20 -12.30
N GLY A 752 39.55 -22.22 -11.02
CA GLY A 752 39.84 -21.11 -10.11
C GLY A 752 38.75 -20.88 -9.07
N GLY A 753 37.55 -21.41 -9.32
CA GLY A 753 36.35 -21.19 -8.52
C GLY A 753 35.69 -19.85 -8.85
N ASP A 754 35.69 -19.48 -10.13
CA ASP A 754 34.96 -18.34 -10.68
C ASP A 754 34.31 -18.68 -12.03
N ASP A 755 33.20 -18.02 -12.37
CA ASP A 755 32.42 -18.26 -13.58
C ASP A 755 33.13 -17.68 -14.82
N PHE A 756 34.02 -16.70 -14.62
CA PHE A 756 34.82 -16.10 -15.69
C PHE A 756 35.74 -17.09 -16.40
N TYR A 757 36.41 -17.98 -15.65
CA TYR A 757 37.27 -19.03 -16.23
C TYR A 757 36.56 -20.37 -16.43
N ASP A 758 35.35 -20.55 -15.90
CA ASP A 758 34.61 -21.78 -16.12
C ASP A 758 34.05 -21.87 -17.54
N THR A 759 34.28 -23.02 -18.17
CA THR A 759 33.76 -23.34 -19.51
C THR A 759 32.33 -23.86 -19.48
N ASP A 760 31.80 -24.23 -18.30
CA ASP A 760 30.45 -24.74 -18.12
C ASP A 760 29.76 -24.23 -16.82
N PRO A 761 29.69 -22.91 -16.59
CA PRO A 761 29.35 -22.28 -15.29
C PRO A 761 27.91 -22.51 -14.79
N LEU A 762 27.11 -23.28 -15.53
CA LEU A 762 25.74 -23.67 -15.17
C LEU A 762 25.55 -25.18 -15.10
N ASN A 763 26.53 -25.99 -15.50
CA ASN A 763 26.42 -27.43 -15.48
C ASN A 763 27.60 -28.01 -14.71
N PRO A 764 27.41 -28.25 -13.40
CA PRO A 764 28.49 -28.79 -12.62
C PRO A 764 28.79 -30.21 -13.11
N PRO A 765 30.07 -30.63 -13.22
CA PRO A 765 30.45 -31.98 -13.56
C PRO A 765 29.78 -32.95 -12.61
N CYS A 766 28.88 -33.77 -13.12
CA CYS A 766 28.20 -34.77 -12.32
C CYS A 766 29.18 -35.88 -11.89
N LEU A 767 28.94 -36.52 -10.74
CA LEU A 767 29.81 -37.61 -10.30
C LEU A 767 29.61 -38.85 -11.18
N ASP A 768 30.70 -39.53 -11.52
CA ASP A 768 30.66 -40.83 -12.17
C ASP A 768 30.12 -41.89 -11.19
N GLY A 769 28.88 -42.32 -11.41
CA GLY A 769 28.18 -43.29 -10.57
C GLY A 769 28.91 -44.63 -10.47
N ASP A 770 29.54 -45.10 -11.54
CA ASP A 770 30.30 -46.35 -11.54
C ASP A 770 31.53 -46.24 -10.64
N GLN A 771 32.21 -45.09 -10.67
CA GLN A 771 33.36 -44.82 -9.78
C GLN A 771 32.96 -44.67 -8.32
N LEU A 772 31.75 -44.20 -8.04
CA LEU A 772 31.21 -44.14 -6.68
C LEU A 772 30.72 -45.51 -6.16
N GLY A 773 30.58 -46.49 -7.05
CA GLY A 773 30.00 -47.79 -6.74
C GLY A 773 28.47 -47.71 -6.59
N LEU A 774 27.82 -46.82 -7.35
CA LEU A 774 26.37 -46.75 -7.45
C LEU A 774 25.83 -48.07 -7.99
N VAL A 775 24.80 -48.59 -7.35
CA VAL A 775 24.20 -49.89 -7.65
C VAL A 775 22.75 -49.75 -8.08
N SER A 776 22.05 -48.78 -7.49
CA SER A 776 20.67 -48.47 -7.82
C SER A 776 20.39 -46.99 -7.67
N TRP A 777 19.54 -46.48 -8.56
CA TRP A 777 19.05 -45.11 -8.53
C TRP A 777 17.61 -45.05 -9.02
N TRP A 778 16.73 -44.53 -8.16
CA TRP A 778 15.33 -44.27 -8.46
C TRP A 778 15.05 -42.76 -8.35
N ASP A 779 14.70 -42.14 -9.47
CA ASP A 779 14.52 -40.67 -9.66
C ASP A 779 13.05 -40.29 -9.89
N GLY A 780 12.10 -41.13 -9.46
CA GLY A 780 10.68 -40.93 -9.75
C GLY A 780 10.21 -41.42 -11.11
N THR A 781 11.09 -41.94 -11.98
CA THR A 781 10.68 -42.51 -13.26
C THR A 781 9.90 -43.81 -13.08
N VAL A 782 8.70 -43.86 -13.68
CA VAL A 782 7.81 -45.03 -13.65
C VAL A 782 7.51 -45.49 -15.08
N GLY A 783 7.79 -46.76 -15.35
CA GLY A 783 7.51 -47.44 -16.61
C GLY A 783 6.06 -47.90 -16.73
N ALA A 784 5.78 -48.76 -17.71
CA ALA A 784 4.48 -49.40 -17.81
C ALA A 784 4.19 -50.29 -16.58
N ASP A 785 2.91 -50.44 -16.22
CA ASP A 785 2.43 -51.27 -15.11
C ASP A 785 2.95 -50.87 -13.70
N ASP A 786 3.11 -49.57 -13.45
CA ASP A 786 3.53 -48.99 -12.14
C ASP A 786 4.91 -49.48 -11.63
N VAL A 787 5.77 -49.89 -12.57
CA VAL A 787 7.16 -50.30 -12.30
C VAL A 787 8.04 -49.07 -12.12
N VAL A 788 8.62 -48.91 -10.93
CA VAL A 788 9.62 -47.86 -10.65
C VAL A 788 10.95 -48.29 -11.26
N ILE A 789 11.49 -47.50 -12.19
CA ILE A 789 12.68 -47.87 -12.95
C ILE A 789 13.93 -47.62 -12.08
N ASP A 790 14.79 -48.63 -11.95
CA ASP A 790 16.17 -48.43 -11.50
C ASP A 790 17.03 -48.02 -12.70
N LEU A 791 17.54 -46.80 -12.69
CA LEU A 791 18.37 -46.28 -13.79
C LEU A 791 19.67 -47.07 -14.00
N MET A 792 20.13 -47.80 -12.98
CA MET A 792 21.29 -48.71 -13.08
C MET A 792 20.91 -50.10 -13.63
N GLY A 793 19.61 -50.35 -13.88
CA GLY A 793 19.09 -51.51 -14.62
C GLY A 793 19.08 -52.84 -13.87
N ASN A 794 19.23 -52.86 -12.55
CA ASN A 794 19.38 -54.11 -11.78
C ASN A 794 18.34 -54.34 -10.68
N ASN A 795 17.64 -53.30 -10.21
CA ASN A 795 16.77 -53.39 -9.03
C ASN A 795 15.48 -52.56 -9.20
N ASP A 796 14.71 -52.79 -10.26
CA ASP A 796 13.41 -52.13 -10.45
C ASP A 796 12.49 -52.35 -9.23
N GLY A 797 11.74 -51.29 -8.92
CA GLY A 797 10.75 -51.26 -7.85
C GLY A 797 9.31 -51.35 -8.35
N GLU A 798 8.37 -51.40 -7.41
CA GLU A 798 6.93 -51.41 -7.66
C GLU A 798 6.26 -50.42 -6.72
N LEU A 799 5.34 -49.59 -7.24
CA LEU A 799 4.50 -48.73 -6.42
C LEU A 799 3.46 -49.56 -5.67
N VAL A 800 3.39 -49.41 -4.35
CA VAL A 800 2.52 -50.19 -3.48
C VAL A 800 1.51 -49.29 -2.76
N ASN A 801 0.29 -49.82 -2.60
CA ASN A 801 -0.83 -49.16 -1.88
C ASN A 801 -1.26 -47.81 -2.48
N GLY A 802 -1.14 -47.67 -3.80
CA GLY A 802 -1.52 -46.45 -4.53
C GLY A 802 -0.52 -45.31 -4.33
N ALA A 803 0.76 -45.63 -4.10
CA ALA A 803 1.84 -44.65 -4.23
C ALA A 803 1.82 -44.06 -5.64
N GLU A 804 2.11 -42.78 -5.77
CA GLU A 804 2.08 -42.05 -7.04
C GLU A 804 3.40 -41.32 -7.27
N THR A 805 3.67 -40.98 -8.52
CA THR A 805 4.71 -40.01 -8.87
C THR A 805 4.05 -38.76 -9.43
N LEU A 806 4.65 -37.62 -9.16
CA LEU A 806 4.15 -36.33 -9.59
C LEU A 806 5.19 -35.61 -10.43
N PRO A 807 4.78 -34.88 -11.48
CA PRO A 807 5.68 -33.96 -12.14
C PRO A 807 6.05 -32.85 -11.17
N LEU A 808 7.35 -32.58 -11.06
CA LEU A 808 7.88 -31.44 -10.32
C LEU A 808 9.03 -30.86 -11.16
N ASN A 809 8.79 -29.69 -11.76
CA ASN A 809 9.64 -29.08 -12.78
C ASN A 809 9.79 -30.01 -14.02
N ASP A 810 11.03 -30.36 -14.41
CA ASP A 810 11.36 -31.22 -15.56
C ASP A 810 11.57 -32.71 -15.20
N GLY A 811 11.27 -33.10 -13.94
CA GLY A 811 11.43 -34.45 -13.43
C GLY A 811 10.16 -35.02 -12.77
N MET A 812 10.23 -36.28 -12.35
CA MET A 812 9.18 -36.95 -11.59
C MET A 812 9.66 -37.14 -10.15
N VAL A 813 8.79 -36.97 -9.16
CA VAL A 813 9.13 -37.26 -7.76
C VAL A 813 8.17 -38.25 -7.17
N PHE A 814 8.61 -39.04 -6.20
CA PHE A 814 7.74 -39.93 -5.45
C PHE A 814 6.91 -39.14 -4.43
N ALA A 815 5.60 -39.26 -4.53
CA ALA A 815 4.65 -38.63 -3.63
C ALA A 815 4.05 -39.69 -2.70
N LEU A 816 4.51 -39.72 -1.46
CA LEU A 816 4.22 -40.79 -0.51
C LEU A 816 3.44 -40.26 0.69
N ASN A 817 2.26 -40.83 0.93
CA ASN A 817 1.37 -40.61 2.07
C ASN A 817 1.00 -39.12 2.29
N ARG A 818 0.69 -38.39 1.20
CA ARG A 818 0.42 -36.92 1.22
C ARG A 818 -0.83 -36.53 2.00
N ASP A 819 -1.89 -37.34 1.92
CA ASP A 819 -3.17 -37.14 2.60
C ASP A 819 -3.21 -37.85 3.97
N ASN A 820 -4.26 -37.62 4.78
CA ASN A 820 -4.50 -38.31 6.07
C ASN A 820 -4.85 -39.81 5.90
N ASN A 821 -4.21 -40.48 4.96
CA ASN A 821 -4.52 -41.84 4.55
C ASN A 821 -3.59 -42.84 5.27
N ILE A 822 -4.20 -43.89 5.83
CA ILE A 822 -3.55 -44.98 6.58
C ILE A 822 -2.94 -46.05 5.67
N ASN A 823 -2.95 -45.85 4.35
CA ASN A 823 -2.63 -46.89 3.37
C ASN A 823 -1.14 -47.26 3.28
N ASN A 824 -0.23 -46.47 3.89
CA ASN A 824 1.21 -46.78 3.90
C ASN A 824 1.74 -47.01 2.48
N GLN A 825 1.54 -45.98 1.64
CA GLN A 825 2.08 -45.86 0.29
C GLN A 825 3.60 -45.98 0.35
N SER A 826 4.16 -46.86 -0.48
CA SER A 826 5.58 -47.19 -0.45
C SER A 826 6.05 -47.68 -1.81
N ILE A 827 7.37 -47.69 -1.99
CA ILE A 827 8.01 -48.39 -3.10
C ILE A 827 8.59 -49.67 -2.56
N ARG A 828 8.29 -50.79 -3.22
CA ARG A 828 8.82 -52.11 -2.90
C ARG A 828 9.82 -52.53 -3.95
N VAL A 829 11.06 -52.78 -3.53
CA VAL A 829 12.15 -53.26 -4.38
C VAL A 829 12.48 -54.70 -4.00
N ALA A 830 12.55 -55.58 -5.02
CA ALA A 830 12.86 -56.99 -4.85
C ALA A 830 14.19 -57.21 -4.11
N ASN A 831 14.29 -58.30 -3.35
CA ASN A 831 15.55 -58.65 -2.73
C ASN A 831 16.63 -58.90 -3.80
N SER A 832 17.79 -58.27 -3.63
CA SER A 832 18.95 -58.44 -4.49
C SER A 832 20.23 -58.43 -3.64
N THR A 833 21.20 -59.25 -4.03
CA THR A 833 22.54 -59.26 -3.41
C THR A 833 23.28 -57.95 -3.61
N SER A 834 22.92 -57.16 -4.62
CA SER A 834 23.55 -55.85 -4.85
C SER A 834 23.10 -54.81 -3.81
N LEU A 835 21.90 -54.98 -3.24
CA LEU A 835 21.32 -54.18 -2.16
C LEU A 835 21.65 -54.72 -0.76
N ASP A 836 22.32 -55.87 -0.68
CA ASP A 836 22.93 -56.35 0.55
C ASP A 836 24.25 -55.61 0.78
N ALA A 837 24.46 -55.14 2.01
CA ALA A 837 25.71 -54.49 2.41
C ALA A 837 26.87 -55.51 2.55
N HIS A 838 27.26 -56.12 1.42
CA HIS A 838 28.36 -57.07 1.33
C HIS A 838 29.69 -56.38 1.71
N ASN A 839 30.60 -57.13 2.34
CA ASN A 839 31.88 -56.63 2.84
C ASN A 839 31.80 -55.50 3.89
N ASN A 840 30.66 -55.37 4.57
CA ASN A 840 30.43 -54.41 5.66
C ASN A 840 30.57 -52.94 5.23
N VAL A 841 30.20 -52.63 3.98
CA VAL A 841 30.21 -51.27 3.46
C VAL A 841 28.93 -50.98 2.70
N TYR A 842 28.39 -49.78 2.85
CA TYR A 842 27.30 -49.25 2.03
C TYR A 842 27.17 -47.75 2.22
N THR A 843 26.51 -47.11 1.26
CA THR A 843 25.93 -45.77 1.38
C THR A 843 24.53 -45.80 0.80
N PHE A 844 23.58 -45.17 1.45
CA PHE A 844 22.32 -44.78 0.81
C PHE A 844 22.20 -43.26 0.87
N ALA A 845 21.61 -42.68 -0.17
CA ALA A 845 21.28 -41.27 -0.25
C ALA A 845 19.85 -41.11 -0.76
N ALA A 846 19.14 -40.09 -0.30
CA ALA A 846 17.84 -39.70 -0.83
C ALA A 846 17.65 -38.20 -0.65
N ARG A 847 17.01 -37.54 -1.61
CA ARG A 847 16.43 -36.21 -1.41
C ARG A 847 15.03 -36.37 -0.86
N ILE A 848 14.72 -35.69 0.23
CA ILE A 848 13.41 -35.77 0.88
C ILE A 848 12.85 -34.37 1.09
N ASN A 849 11.55 -34.21 0.82
CA ASN A 849 10.75 -33.09 1.30
C ASN A 849 9.79 -33.63 2.34
N TRP A 850 10.19 -33.53 3.60
CA TRP A 850 9.45 -34.10 4.70
C TRP A 850 8.36 -33.14 5.19
N LYS A 851 7.10 -33.56 5.15
CA LYS A 851 5.97 -32.71 5.54
C LYS A 851 5.60 -32.89 7.01
N ALA A 852 5.50 -34.14 7.46
CA ALA A 852 5.15 -34.50 8.84
C ALA A 852 5.38 -36.00 9.06
N THR A 853 5.24 -36.47 10.29
CA THR A 853 5.00 -37.88 10.58
C THR A 853 3.49 -38.19 10.46
N ALA A 854 3.11 -39.46 10.43
CA ALA A 854 1.70 -39.84 10.49
C ALA A 854 1.11 -39.51 11.88
N ASN A 855 -0.14 -39.03 11.94
CA ASN A 855 -0.82 -38.59 13.18
C ASN A 855 -0.86 -39.61 14.34
N THR A 856 -0.46 -40.86 14.08
CA THR A 856 -0.47 -41.97 15.05
C THR A 856 0.93 -42.35 15.56
N THR A 857 2.00 -41.70 15.08
CA THR A 857 3.39 -42.12 15.34
C THR A 857 4.39 -40.98 15.33
N ASP A 858 5.37 -41.03 16.23
CA ASP A 858 6.40 -39.99 16.39
C ASP A 858 7.53 -40.06 15.34
N TYR A 859 7.49 -41.03 14.40
CA TYR A 859 8.51 -41.19 13.35
C TYR A 859 7.95 -41.81 12.06
N GLY A 860 8.64 -41.59 10.93
CA GLY A 860 8.34 -42.11 9.60
C GLY A 860 9.52 -42.87 8.98
N THR A 861 9.24 -43.83 8.10
CA THR A 861 10.25 -44.65 7.41
C THR A 861 10.72 -44.00 6.12
N ILE A 862 11.97 -43.57 6.07
CA ILE A 862 12.58 -43.12 4.80
C ILE A 862 12.90 -44.33 3.93
N LEU A 863 13.74 -45.25 4.43
CA LEU A 863 14.07 -46.49 3.74
C LEU A 863 14.47 -47.62 4.68
N ALA A 864 14.43 -48.85 4.15
CA ALA A 864 14.39 -50.03 4.99
C ALA A 864 14.58 -51.37 4.29
N LYS A 865 15.62 -52.13 4.66
CA LYS A 865 15.74 -53.51 4.18
C LYS A 865 15.35 -54.54 5.25
N GLY A 866 14.08 -54.95 5.25
CA GLY A 866 13.51 -55.89 6.24
C GLY A 866 11.99 -55.74 6.43
N LEU A 867 11.36 -56.69 7.15
CA LEU A 867 9.93 -56.65 7.52
C LEU A 867 9.70 -55.97 8.88
N TYR A 868 8.53 -55.37 9.06
CA TYR A 868 8.03 -54.89 10.36
C TYR A 868 7.10 -55.94 11.01
N PRO A 869 7.04 -56.08 12.35
CA PRO A 869 7.86 -55.45 13.40
C PRO A 869 9.17 -56.22 13.68
N ASP A 870 9.62 -57.07 12.77
CA ASP A 870 10.74 -57.97 13.03
C ASP A 870 12.04 -57.17 13.30
N PRO A 871 12.83 -57.46 14.35
CA PRO A 871 14.17 -56.89 14.54
C PRO A 871 15.19 -57.36 13.47
N GLY A 872 14.72 -57.75 12.28
CA GLY A 872 15.45 -58.38 11.17
C GLY A 872 16.08 -57.42 10.16
N GLU A 873 15.87 -56.12 10.29
CA GLU A 873 16.40 -55.11 9.34
C GLU A 873 17.92 -55.20 9.22
N THR A 874 18.43 -55.21 7.99
CA THR A 874 19.87 -55.11 7.75
C THR A 874 20.34 -53.67 7.96
N TYR A 875 19.61 -52.72 7.38
CA TYR A 875 19.75 -51.28 7.59
C TYR A 875 18.39 -50.59 7.45
N ALA A 876 18.23 -49.44 8.09
CA ALA A 876 17.05 -48.58 7.97
C ALA A 876 17.36 -47.12 8.33
N LEU A 877 16.66 -46.18 7.71
CA LEU A 877 16.65 -44.77 8.10
C LEU A 877 15.22 -44.32 8.41
N TYR A 878 15.07 -43.66 9.55
CA TYR A 878 13.82 -43.04 9.99
C TYR A 878 14.00 -41.55 10.25
N ILE A 879 12.90 -40.80 10.18
CA ILE A 879 12.81 -39.38 10.57
C ILE A 879 11.76 -39.22 11.67
N PHE A 880 12.05 -38.42 12.69
CA PHE A 880 11.14 -38.16 13.80
C PHE A 880 10.43 -36.81 13.64
N GLU A 881 9.37 -36.60 14.42
CA GLU A 881 8.53 -35.40 14.37
C GLU A 881 9.25 -34.08 14.69
N ASP A 882 10.38 -34.14 15.39
CA ASP A 882 11.29 -33.04 15.68
C ASP A 882 12.47 -32.97 14.69
N GLY A 883 12.36 -33.59 13.51
CA GLY A 883 13.35 -33.48 12.43
C GLY A 883 14.67 -34.22 12.65
N HIS A 884 14.83 -35.01 13.74
CA HIS A 884 16.04 -35.85 13.88
C HIS A 884 15.96 -37.13 13.05
N LEU A 885 17.11 -37.56 12.54
CA LEU A 885 17.27 -38.77 11.77
C LEU A 885 17.77 -39.91 12.65
N HIS A 886 17.28 -41.12 12.39
CA HIS A 886 17.60 -42.33 13.13
C HIS A 886 18.01 -43.43 12.16
N HIS A 887 19.31 -43.71 12.10
CA HIS A 887 19.91 -44.76 11.31
C HIS A 887 20.10 -46.03 12.16
N VAL A 888 19.62 -47.16 11.63
CA VAL A 888 19.68 -48.47 12.26
C VAL A 888 20.44 -49.43 11.37
N LEU A 889 21.29 -50.26 11.97
CA LEU A 889 21.93 -51.39 11.29
C LEU A 889 22.02 -52.62 12.18
N LYS A 890 22.06 -53.81 11.58
CA LYS A 890 22.20 -55.08 12.30
C LYS A 890 23.51 -55.75 11.98
N ARG A 891 24.28 -56.07 13.02
CA ARG A 891 25.64 -56.60 12.90
C ARG A 891 25.88 -57.79 13.80
N ASN A 892 26.80 -58.66 13.38
CA ASN A 892 27.42 -59.66 14.23
C ASN A 892 28.67 -59.05 14.88
N TYR A 893 28.58 -58.83 16.18
CA TYR A 893 29.61 -58.18 16.99
C TYR A 893 30.39 -59.20 17.82
N LEU A 894 31.70 -59.01 17.93
CA LEU A 894 32.57 -59.78 18.83
C LEU A 894 32.55 -59.16 20.23
N TYR A 895 31.98 -59.88 21.20
CA TYR A 895 32.11 -59.51 22.61
C TYR A 895 33.46 -60.01 23.12
N GLN A 896 34.43 -59.09 23.28
CA GLN A 896 35.75 -59.43 23.81
C GLN A 896 35.73 -59.44 25.35
N CYS A 897 36.34 -60.45 25.94
CA CYS A 897 36.66 -60.44 27.37
C CYS A 897 37.72 -59.37 27.65
N GLY A 898 37.45 -58.44 28.57
CA GLY A 898 38.36 -57.34 28.88
C GLY A 898 39.75 -57.84 29.26
N GLU A 899 40.80 -57.19 28.73
CA GLU A 899 42.18 -57.54 29.05
C GLU A 899 42.43 -57.46 30.56
N GLY A 900 42.91 -58.56 31.14
CA GLY A 900 43.25 -58.67 32.57
C GLY A 900 42.27 -59.46 33.44
N ILE A 901 41.16 -59.95 32.90
CA ILE A 901 40.20 -60.78 33.66
C ILE A 901 40.55 -62.27 33.51
N LEU A 902 41.16 -62.87 34.54
CA LEU A 902 41.37 -64.33 34.66
C LEU A 902 40.07 -65.04 35.10
N ASP A 903 38.98 -64.86 34.35
CA ASP A 903 37.77 -65.67 34.51
C ASP A 903 37.80 -66.82 33.49
N PRO A 904 37.98 -68.09 33.90
CA PRO A 904 37.98 -69.24 33.00
C PRO A 904 36.63 -69.48 32.30
N PHE A 905 35.56 -68.76 32.67
CA PHE A 905 34.26 -68.77 32.01
C PHE A 905 34.07 -67.61 31.02
N CYS A 906 34.95 -66.61 30.98
CA CYS A 906 34.88 -65.55 29.98
C CYS A 906 35.50 -66.05 28.67
N LYS A 907 34.67 -66.24 27.64
CA LYS A 907 35.11 -66.54 26.27
C LYS A 907 34.58 -65.48 25.33
N ASP A 908 35.43 -65.06 24.41
CA ASP A 908 35.00 -64.27 23.25
C ASP A 908 33.88 -65.02 22.52
N TYR A 909 32.78 -64.32 22.27
CA TYR A 909 31.66 -64.89 21.54
C TYR A 909 31.03 -63.84 20.63
N TYR A 910 30.43 -64.33 19.54
CA TYR A 910 29.75 -63.49 18.57
C TYR A 910 28.27 -63.42 18.91
N LYS A 911 27.71 -62.20 18.87
CA LYS A 911 26.27 -61.98 19.07
C LYS A 911 25.75 -61.00 18.03
N ASP A 912 24.56 -61.29 17.54
CA ASP A 912 23.84 -60.36 16.68
C ASP A 912 23.30 -59.21 17.53
N ARG A 913 23.56 -57.99 17.08
CA ARG A 913 23.17 -56.75 17.74
C ARG A 913 22.61 -55.78 16.73
N ARG A 914 21.50 -55.16 17.11
CA ARG A 914 20.94 -54.00 16.42
C ARG A 914 21.56 -52.75 17.03
N GLU A 915 22.11 -51.89 16.18
CA GLU A 915 22.73 -50.62 16.56
C GLU A 915 21.83 -49.48 16.12
N TYR A 916 21.70 -48.49 17.00
CA TYR A 916 20.94 -47.27 16.79
C TYR A 916 21.89 -46.08 16.77
N PHE A 917 21.61 -45.12 15.92
CA PHE A 917 22.41 -43.92 15.78
C PHE A 917 21.58 -42.74 15.29
N ASN A 918 21.64 -41.61 16.00
CA ASN A 918 20.71 -40.49 15.84
C ASN A 918 21.46 -39.18 15.62
N THR A 919 20.84 -38.25 14.91
CA THR A 919 21.26 -36.84 14.88
C THR A 919 20.67 -36.06 16.07
N ALA A 920 21.02 -34.78 16.19
CA ALA A 920 20.27 -33.83 17.02
C ALA A 920 18.87 -33.56 16.43
N ALA A 921 17.99 -32.98 17.25
CA ALA A 921 16.70 -32.43 16.81
C ALA A 921 16.90 -31.27 15.82
N ASP A 922 15.85 -30.97 15.06
CA ASP A 922 15.73 -29.86 14.10
C ASP A 922 16.77 -29.87 12.96
N VAL A 923 17.38 -31.04 12.71
CA VAL A 923 18.37 -31.21 11.64
C VAL A 923 17.74 -31.23 10.26
N VAL A 924 16.51 -31.74 10.15
CA VAL A 924 15.69 -31.68 8.93
C VAL A 924 14.45 -30.84 9.21
N GLN A 925 14.24 -29.77 8.45
CA GLN A 925 13.09 -28.89 8.58
C GLN A 925 11.89 -29.36 7.75
N HIS A 926 10.69 -28.94 8.16
CA HIS A 926 9.46 -29.29 7.45
C HIS A 926 9.34 -28.55 6.11
N ASN A 927 8.85 -29.25 5.09
CA ASN A 927 8.57 -28.76 3.73
C ASN A 927 9.78 -28.20 2.96
N GLU A 928 11.00 -28.46 3.42
CA GLU A 928 12.23 -28.15 2.70
C GLU A 928 12.79 -29.40 2.03
N TRP A 929 13.40 -29.24 0.86
CA TRP A 929 14.14 -30.32 0.22
C TRP A 929 15.53 -30.41 0.83
N VAL A 930 15.85 -31.56 1.40
CA VAL A 930 17.17 -31.84 1.96
C VAL A 930 17.69 -33.18 1.44
N GLN A 931 19.01 -33.31 1.32
CA GLN A 931 19.64 -34.60 1.05
C GLN A 931 20.00 -35.28 2.36
N VAL A 932 19.53 -36.51 2.55
CA VAL A 932 19.87 -37.36 3.70
C VAL A 932 20.72 -38.53 3.24
N VAL A 933 21.87 -38.74 3.90
CA VAL A 933 22.84 -39.78 3.53
C VAL A 933 23.25 -40.58 4.75
N GLY A 934 23.20 -41.91 4.65
CA GLY A 934 23.70 -42.83 5.68
C GLY A 934 24.84 -43.68 5.14
N THR A 935 26.00 -43.68 5.82
CA THR A 935 27.18 -44.46 5.40
C THR A 935 27.63 -45.42 6.50
N PHE A 936 28.25 -46.54 6.09
CA PHE A 936 28.94 -47.44 7.02
C PHE A 936 30.24 -47.98 6.41
N ASP A 937 31.39 -47.76 7.07
CA ASP A 937 32.74 -48.06 6.55
C ASP A 937 33.45 -49.22 7.28
N ARG A 938 32.76 -50.35 7.48
CA ARG A 938 33.21 -51.54 8.26
C ARG A 938 33.36 -51.32 9.77
N GLY A 939 33.50 -50.08 10.21
CA GLY A 939 33.74 -49.75 11.62
C GLY A 939 33.07 -48.48 12.10
N THR A 940 32.57 -47.60 11.22
CA THR A 940 31.97 -46.32 11.59
C THR A 940 30.70 -46.12 10.80
N ALA A 941 29.60 -45.80 11.49
CA ALA A 941 28.36 -45.38 10.87
C ALA A 941 28.25 -43.85 10.94
N ARG A 942 27.81 -43.22 9.85
CA ARG A 942 27.64 -41.76 9.77
C ARG A 942 26.30 -41.37 9.16
N ILE A 943 25.83 -40.18 9.51
CA ILE A 943 24.66 -39.52 8.92
C ILE A 943 25.09 -38.13 8.44
N TYR A 944 24.77 -37.82 7.19
CA TYR A 944 24.96 -36.50 6.61
C TYR A 944 23.61 -35.90 6.23
N VAL A 945 23.49 -34.59 6.39
CA VAL A 945 22.37 -33.80 5.88
C VAL A 945 22.94 -32.62 5.12
N ASP A 946 22.55 -32.49 3.85
CA ASP A 946 23.06 -31.50 2.88
C ASP A 946 24.59 -31.46 2.81
N GLY A 947 25.20 -32.64 2.62
CA GLY A 947 26.65 -32.79 2.51
C GLY A 947 27.43 -32.66 3.83
N VAL A 948 26.79 -32.23 4.94
CA VAL A 948 27.45 -32.00 6.24
C VAL A 948 27.26 -33.19 7.17
N GLU A 949 28.34 -33.67 7.79
CA GLU A 949 28.27 -34.75 8.79
C GLU A 949 27.54 -34.25 10.04
N ARG A 950 26.33 -34.76 10.29
CA ARG A 950 25.51 -34.39 11.46
C ARG A 950 25.71 -35.33 12.63
N ALA A 951 26.17 -36.56 12.36
CA ALA A 951 26.36 -37.56 13.38
C ALA A 951 27.37 -38.64 12.89
N SER A 952 28.29 -39.07 13.76
CA SER A 952 29.13 -40.27 13.58
C SER A 952 29.21 -41.17 14.83
N LYS A 953 29.29 -42.50 14.63
CA LYS A 953 29.50 -43.50 15.70
C LYS A 953 30.44 -44.62 15.29
N SER A 954 31.47 -44.80 16.09
CA SER A 954 32.39 -45.93 15.96
C SER A 954 31.76 -47.22 16.51
N LEU A 955 31.66 -48.21 15.63
CA LEU A 955 31.14 -49.56 15.81
C LEU A 955 32.27 -50.58 15.61
N GLY A 956 33.29 -50.53 16.48
CA GLY A 956 34.42 -51.47 16.48
C GLY A 956 34.02 -52.95 16.57
N HIS A 957 34.93 -53.84 16.16
CA HIS A 957 34.77 -55.31 16.16
C HIS A 957 33.53 -55.85 15.42
N THR A 958 33.11 -55.17 14.35
CA THR A 958 32.08 -55.68 13.43
C THR A 958 32.65 -56.79 12.57
N ARG A 959 32.15 -58.02 12.72
CA ARG A 959 32.56 -59.15 11.87
C ARG A 959 31.84 -59.13 10.54
N LYS A 960 30.50 -59.07 10.58
CA LYS A 960 29.65 -58.97 9.40
C LYS A 960 28.36 -58.21 9.69
N LEU A 961 27.82 -57.53 8.71
CA LEU A 961 26.42 -57.12 8.73
C LEU A 961 25.52 -58.35 8.53
N ILE A 962 24.35 -58.33 9.17
CA ILE A 962 23.36 -59.39 9.06
C ILE A 962 22.43 -59.03 7.90
N THR A 963 22.55 -59.78 6.81
CA THR A 963 21.68 -59.67 5.64
C THR A 963 20.38 -60.45 5.84
N ASN A 964 19.37 -60.14 5.04
CA ASN A 964 18.09 -60.83 5.06
C ASN A 964 17.50 -60.89 3.64
N ASP A 965 16.68 -61.90 3.38
CA ASP A 965 16.08 -62.13 2.04
C ASP A 965 14.79 -61.33 1.80
N ASN A 966 14.53 -60.27 2.59
CA ASN A 966 13.33 -59.44 2.42
C ASN A 966 13.58 -58.28 1.44
N TYR A 967 12.46 -57.71 1.00
CA TYR A 967 12.38 -56.51 0.17
C TYR A 967 13.09 -55.30 0.82
N LEU A 968 13.58 -54.41 -0.05
CA LEU A 968 13.86 -53.02 0.31
C LEU A 968 12.56 -52.22 0.16
N TRP A 969 12.22 -51.49 1.21
CA TRP A 969 11.02 -50.67 1.31
C TRP A 969 11.41 -49.21 1.44
N ILE A 970 10.74 -48.33 0.69
CA ILE A 970 10.96 -46.88 0.68
C ILE A 970 9.65 -46.18 1.01
N GLY A 971 9.69 -45.20 1.92
CA GLY A 971 8.57 -44.38 2.34
C GLY A 971 7.51 -45.05 3.23
N GLY A 972 7.51 -46.37 3.32
CA GLY A 972 6.59 -47.15 4.16
C GLY A 972 6.94 -48.63 4.07
N ARG A 973 6.39 -49.47 4.95
CA ARG A 973 6.65 -50.93 4.92
C ARG A 973 5.42 -51.76 5.18
N GLU A 974 5.28 -52.90 4.54
CA GLU A 974 4.17 -53.82 4.79
C GLU A 974 4.02 -54.15 6.29
N GLY A 975 2.80 -53.98 6.81
CA GLY A 975 2.45 -54.22 8.22
C GLY A 975 2.90 -53.13 9.20
N SER A 976 3.55 -52.06 8.73
CA SER A 976 4.02 -50.94 9.56
C SER A 976 2.98 -49.82 9.66
N THR A 977 2.97 -49.12 10.81
CA THR A 977 2.14 -47.91 11.05
C THR A 977 2.96 -46.62 10.99
N VAL A 978 4.21 -46.66 10.52
CA VAL A 978 5.15 -45.51 10.49
C VAL A 978 5.52 -45.08 9.07
N PRO A 979 4.56 -44.66 8.23
CA PRO A 979 4.86 -44.18 6.88
C PRO A 979 5.56 -42.81 6.93
N PHE A 980 6.46 -42.58 5.97
CA PHE A 980 6.95 -41.25 5.64
C PHE A 980 5.87 -40.49 4.88
N LYS A 981 5.67 -39.22 5.26
CA LYS A 981 4.73 -38.31 4.63
C LYS A 981 5.46 -37.12 4.04
N GLY A 982 5.45 -37.06 2.72
CA GLY A 982 6.22 -36.07 1.97
C GLY A 982 6.47 -36.49 0.54
N MET A 983 7.49 -35.87 -0.04
CA MET A 983 8.00 -36.23 -1.36
C MET A 983 9.44 -36.76 -1.24
N MET A 984 9.84 -37.66 -2.14
CA MET A 984 11.20 -38.16 -2.23
C MET A 984 11.67 -38.14 -3.67
N ASP A 985 12.97 -37.94 -3.84
CA ASP A 985 13.66 -37.94 -5.12
C ASP A 985 15.10 -38.44 -4.96
N ASP A 986 15.78 -38.75 -6.07
CA ASP A 986 17.18 -39.17 -6.11
C ASP A 986 17.57 -40.23 -5.08
N ILE A 987 16.79 -41.32 -5.03
CA ILE A 987 17.01 -42.39 -4.07
C ILE A 987 18.10 -43.32 -4.62
N GLN A 988 19.25 -43.32 -3.96
CA GLN A 988 20.47 -43.94 -4.46
C GLN A 988 21.06 -44.93 -3.44
N PHE A 989 21.60 -46.04 -3.93
CA PHE A 989 22.31 -47.03 -3.13
C PHE A 989 23.68 -47.34 -3.71
N PHE A 990 24.72 -47.26 -2.88
CA PHE A 990 26.10 -47.50 -3.24
C PHE A 990 26.67 -48.68 -2.45
N ASN A 991 27.44 -49.55 -3.11
CA ASN A 991 28.16 -50.66 -2.47
C ASN A 991 29.50 -50.23 -1.83
N ARG A 992 29.69 -48.93 -1.63
CA ARG A 992 30.85 -48.31 -1.00
C ARG A 992 30.41 -47.36 0.11
N ALA A 993 31.27 -47.17 1.11
CA ALA A 993 31.12 -46.08 2.05
C ALA A 993 31.71 -44.81 1.44
N LEU A 994 30.86 -43.84 1.08
CA LEU A 994 31.31 -42.53 0.62
C LEU A 994 31.94 -41.76 1.77
N ASN A 995 33.03 -41.04 1.49
CA ASN A 995 33.67 -40.16 2.46
C ASN A 995 32.96 -38.79 2.50
N ALA A 996 33.29 -37.94 3.48
CA ALA A 996 32.63 -36.65 3.66
C ALA A 996 32.71 -35.73 2.42
N GLU A 997 33.82 -35.76 1.68
CA GLU A 997 33.98 -34.95 0.47
C GLU A 997 33.07 -35.46 -0.65
N GLN A 998 33.04 -36.78 -0.86
CA GLN A 998 32.19 -37.41 -1.87
C GLN A 998 30.70 -37.22 -1.56
N VAL A 999 30.31 -37.18 -0.28
CA VAL A 999 28.93 -36.89 0.12
C VAL A 999 28.58 -35.41 -0.11
N ARG A 1000 29.53 -34.49 0.13
CA ARG A 1000 29.35 -33.07 -0.19
C ARG A 1000 29.19 -32.86 -1.69
N GLN A 1001 30.07 -33.46 -2.49
CA GLN A 1001 29.97 -33.44 -3.94
C GLN A 1001 28.65 -34.07 -4.41
N LEU A 1002 28.24 -35.20 -3.83
CA LEU A 1002 26.95 -35.83 -4.17
C LEU A 1002 25.75 -34.91 -3.88
N ASN A 1003 25.87 -34.02 -2.89
CA ASN A 1003 24.85 -33.01 -2.60
C ASN A 1003 24.84 -31.88 -3.65
N GLN A 1004 26.02 -31.37 -3.97
CA GLN A 1004 26.23 -30.18 -4.81
C GLN A 1004 25.97 -30.47 -6.30
N ILE A 1005 26.57 -31.55 -6.82
CA ILE A 1005 26.71 -31.80 -8.26
C ILE A 1005 26.01 -33.10 -8.72
N GLY A 1006 25.49 -33.91 -7.79
CA GLY A 1006 24.72 -35.13 -8.10
C GLY A 1006 25.56 -36.24 -8.76
N VAL A 1007 24.89 -37.19 -9.41
CA VAL A 1007 25.51 -38.29 -10.19
C VAL A 1007 25.04 -38.20 -11.63
N CYS A 1008 25.92 -38.49 -12.59
CA CYS A 1008 25.55 -38.51 -13.99
C CYS A 1008 24.50 -39.58 -14.27
N GLN A 1009 23.44 -39.24 -15.02
CA GLN A 1009 22.57 -40.26 -15.59
C GLN A 1009 23.39 -41.22 -16.47
N PRO A 1010 23.23 -42.54 -16.28
CA PRO A 1010 24.06 -43.56 -16.95
C PRO A 1010 23.86 -43.66 -18.46
#